data_AF-A0AAE0DMW2-F1
#
_entry.id   AF-A0AAE0DMW2-F1
#
_cell.length_a   1.000
_cell.length_b   1.000
_cell.length_c   1.000
_cell.angle_alpha   90.00
_cell.angle_beta   90.00
_cell.angle_gamma   90.00
#
_symmetry.space_group_name_H-M   'P 1'
#
loop_
_entity.id
_entity.type
_entity.pdbx_description
1 polymer ?
#
loop_
_entity_poly.entity_id
_entity_poly.type
_entity_poly.pdbx_seq_one_letter_code
_entity_poly.pdbx_strand_id
1 'polypeptide(L)'
;MKFLGGGSEKHVDDSPERNEVGLADEPLEGLQKSRWERSWPTIACGAGLFSDGYLNGVIGQVNTILSTLYPIQYTESSAQKNVTAIAFAGTVVGELFFGWMSDHYSRKWALLTSTVILFIFAALGAGSYGGGSVNGIFQALVAYRFLLGIGIGGEYPAGSVACAESTGELKEGHRNRWFIMFTNVQIDIGFVASTFVPMIVVLACTDSHLRAAWRICLGLGVIPPLSLVYLRLKLKEPEEFNRQTMKNTRTPWWLVIKFYWFRLTIVSLIWFIYDFSAYSFSIYSSAWLTIILGDKAPIWKSFGWNTIINLFYLPGAIGGAFLSDIMGPRLALGVFVFAQGIVGFIMAGAYSHLDTSAHVAGFVVVYGIFLSLGEAGPGDNIGLVASKTSATAIRGQYYAIAAAFGKIGAFVGTYLFPIIQANAPGGKKSVRGGQDPFFVSSSLCIFSAFLVLFFLPNIGQDTITTEDIKFREYLEANGWDTRQMGSKEYQMQSNPVPIAIIGGTGLSALPHPPFTPLALIPPTPTPWGLPSSPIAILSYTPPSTAANSAKPTVVAFLARHGLHHQYAPHEIPNRANVAALKKLGVKSVVGFSAVGSLREEVKPRDFCVAGGVVDWTKGVSLRYGKQQSLRVSAVRPWTFFEGGMVGHVSIADPFDGQLSDAIYKAINRPGVLEGENLTVHNGNTVICIEGPQFSTRNESLMYRSFATEPPISCINMSAVPECKLFREAEIAYASILMSTDYDSWHSTNEGVSVEMVMGHMVANGENAKRAVAAVLEELSKDEEGEVVQAQRWYKQSRGGVMGLHKRDGRGDEAVERLRWLFGEEWLTEEAPKA
;
A
#
# COMPACT_ATOMS: atom_id res chain seq x y z
N MET A 1 12.87 31.43 -40.78
CA MET A 1 13.88 31.21 -41.85
C MET A 1 15.15 30.70 -41.18
N LYS A 2 15.51 29.43 -41.40
CA LYS A 2 16.71 28.68 -40.94
C LYS A 2 16.97 28.52 -39.43
N PHE A 3 17.46 27.39 -38.92
CA PHE A 3 17.24 25.94 -39.13
C PHE A 3 18.16 25.27 -38.08
N LEU A 4 17.64 24.30 -37.34
CA LEU A 4 18.28 23.13 -36.71
C LEU A 4 19.78 23.17 -36.35
N GLY A 5 20.07 23.00 -35.05
CA GLY A 5 21.32 22.46 -34.53
C GLY A 5 21.02 21.60 -33.30
N GLY A 6 20.95 20.28 -33.48
CA GLY A 6 20.77 19.34 -32.38
C GLY A 6 22.05 19.22 -31.55
N GLY A 7 21.92 19.38 -30.24
CA GLY A 7 22.90 18.97 -29.25
C GLY A 7 22.17 18.12 -28.22
N SER A 8 22.46 16.82 -28.21
CA SER A 8 22.04 15.91 -27.16
C SER A 8 22.90 16.23 -25.93
N GLU A 9 22.37 17.02 -25.00
CA GLU A 9 22.94 17.13 -23.66
C GLU A 9 22.60 15.82 -22.93
N LYS A 10 23.59 14.92 -22.90
CA LYS A 10 23.63 13.86 -21.89
C LYS A 10 23.74 14.54 -20.52
N HIS A 11 22.69 14.45 -19.72
CA HIS A 11 22.81 14.65 -18.29
C HIS A 11 23.82 13.62 -17.75
N VAL A 12 24.98 14.12 -17.35
CA VAL A 12 25.93 13.39 -16.51
C VAL A 12 25.38 13.49 -15.09
N ASP A 13 24.90 12.37 -14.59
CA ASP A 13 24.47 12.18 -13.20
C ASP A 13 25.74 12.05 -12.34
N ASP A 14 26.15 13.16 -11.74
CA ASP A 14 27.26 13.25 -10.77
C ASP A 14 26.72 13.16 -9.33
N SER A 15 25.79 12.23 -9.07
CA SER A 15 25.40 11.87 -7.72
C SER A 15 26.31 10.76 -7.18
N PRO A 16 26.80 10.86 -5.92
CA PRO A 16 27.67 9.85 -5.34
C PRO A 16 26.93 8.51 -5.31
N GLU A 17 27.61 7.45 -5.74
CA GLU A 17 27.13 6.07 -5.78
C GLU A 17 26.35 5.74 -4.50
N ARG A 18 25.02 5.62 -4.63
CA ARG A 18 24.17 5.11 -3.55
C ARG A 18 24.45 3.63 -3.42
N ASN A 19 25.17 3.26 -2.36
CA ASN A 19 25.30 1.89 -1.92
C ASN A 19 23.91 1.29 -1.63
N GLU A 20 23.78 0.03 -2.03
CA GLU A 20 22.65 -0.92 -1.95
C GLU A 20 21.39 -0.46 -1.20
N VAL A 21 20.38 -0.14 -2.01
CA VAL A 21 19.02 0.21 -1.62
C VAL A 21 18.30 -1.05 -1.13
N GLY A 22 17.84 -1.07 0.13
CA GLY A 22 16.99 -2.15 0.62
C GLY A 22 15.70 -2.27 -0.20
N LEU A 23 15.10 -3.48 -0.24
CA LEU A 23 13.87 -3.82 -0.99
C LEU A 23 12.71 -2.79 -0.88
N ALA A 24 12.70 -1.94 0.17
CA ALA A 24 11.69 -0.92 0.43
C ALA A 24 11.77 0.33 -0.48
N ASP A 25 12.92 0.59 -1.10
CA ASP A 25 13.21 1.80 -1.88
C ASP A 25 13.51 1.51 -3.36
N GLU A 26 13.38 0.26 -3.82
CA GLU A 26 13.48 -0.07 -5.24
C GLU A 26 12.38 0.65 -6.05
N PRO A 27 12.73 1.21 -7.23
CA PRO A 27 11.77 1.71 -8.20
C PRO A 27 10.72 0.65 -8.52
N LEU A 28 9.44 1.02 -8.55
CA LEU A 28 8.33 0.08 -8.75
C LEU A 28 8.41 -0.68 -10.08
N GLU A 29 9.06 -0.09 -11.08
CA GLU A 29 9.34 -0.74 -12.36
C GLU A 29 10.30 -1.93 -12.25
N GLY A 30 11.16 -1.94 -11.23
CA GLY A 30 12.17 -2.96 -10.94
C GLY A 30 11.63 -4.25 -10.33
N LEU A 31 10.38 -4.26 -9.87
CA LEU A 31 9.75 -5.44 -9.28
C LEU A 31 9.65 -6.59 -10.31
N GLN A 32 10.05 -7.81 -9.92
CA GLN A 32 9.98 -9.01 -10.76
C GLN A 32 8.53 -9.48 -10.98
N LYS A 33 7.75 -8.75 -11.79
CA LYS A 33 6.39 -9.10 -12.24
C LYS A 33 6.33 -9.23 -13.75
N SER A 34 5.57 -10.21 -14.25
CA SER A 34 5.29 -10.36 -15.69
C SER A 34 4.47 -9.18 -16.24
N ARG A 35 4.48 -9.01 -17.58
CA ARG A 35 3.70 -7.94 -18.24
C ARG A 35 2.21 -8.01 -17.92
N TRP A 36 1.65 -9.22 -17.80
CA TRP A 36 0.24 -9.41 -17.47
C TRP A 36 -0.06 -9.04 -16.03
N GLU A 37 0.80 -9.43 -15.08
CA GLU A 37 0.66 -9.09 -13.66
C GLU A 37 0.70 -7.58 -13.41
N ARG A 38 1.44 -6.82 -14.21
CA ARG A 38 1.50 -5.35 -14.15
C ARG A 38 0.30 -4.67 -14.82
N SER A 39 -0.16 -5.22 -15.94
CA SER A 39 -1.19 -4.56 -16.77
C SER A 39 -2.61 -4.85 -16.28
N TRP A 40 -2.87 -6.08 -15.82
CA TRP A 40 -4.20 -6.52 -15.41
C TRP A 40 -4.85 -5.66 -14.30
N PRO A 41 -4.14 -5.27 -13.23
CA PRO A 41 -4.70 -4.41 -12.18
C PRO A 41 -5.22 -3.08 -12.73
N THR A 42 -4.46 -2.44 -13.61
CA THR A 42 -4.86 -1.20 -14.29
C THR A 42 -6.20 -1.36 -15.01
N ILE A 43 -6.36 -2.47 -15.75
CA ILE A 43 -7.60 -2.80 -16.48
C ILE A 43 -8.76 -3.03 -15.51
N ALA A 44 -8.57 -3.88 -14.50
CA ALA A 44 -9.64 -4.26 -13.57
C ALA A 44 -10.10 -3.10 -12.66
N CYS A 45 -9.20 -2.17 -12.35
CA CYS A 45 -9.50 -0.95 -11.59
C CYS A 45 -10.27 0.06 -12.44
N GLY A 46 -9.79 0.37 -13.63
CA GLY A 46 -10.35 1.43 -14.48
C GLY A 46 -11.64 1.05 -15.24
N ALA A 47 -11.77 -0.19 -15.71
CA ALA A 47 -12.86 -0.61 -16.62
C ALA A 47 -14.28 -0.45 -16.04
N GLY A 48 -14.41 -0.23 -14.73
CA GLY A 48 -15.68 0.13 -14.08
C GLY A 48 -16.31 1.41 -14.61
N LEU A 49 -15.50 2.35 -15.11
CA LEU A 49 -15.98 3.61 -15.65
C LEU A 49 -16.79 3.45 -16.95
N PHE A 50 -16.72 2.30 -17.63
CA PHE A 50 -17.70 1.95 -18.67
C PHE A 50 -19.14 2.01 -18.16
N SER A 51 -19.35 1.52 -16.94
CA SER A 51 -20.69 1.46 -16.34
C SER A 51 -21.22 2.85 -16.03
N ASP A 52 -20.35 3.79 -15.67
CA ASP A 52 -20.73 5.19 -15.54
C ASP A 52 -21.23 5.76 -16.87
N GLY A 53 -20.40 5.69 -17.92
CA GLY A 53 -20.76 6.17 -19.26
C GLY A 53 -22.08 5.58 -19.76
N TYR A 54 -22.26 4.26 -19.63
CA TYR A 54 -23.49 3.60 -20.07
C TYR A 54 -24.71 4.02 -19.23
N LEU A 55 -24.64 3.91 -17.89
CA LEU A 55 -25.81 4.07 -17.00
C LEU A 55 -26.25 5.53 -16.83
N ASN A 56 -25.31 6.47 -16.96
CA ASN A 56 -25.63 7.88 -17.03
C ASN A 56 -26.04 8.32 -18.44
N GLY A 57 -25.41 7.80 -19.50
CA GLY A 57 -25.76 8.16 -20.88
C GLY A 57 -27.15 7.65 -21.30
N VAL A 58 -27.49 6.39 -20.97
CA VAL A 58 -28.72 5.72 -21.44
C VAL A 58 -30.00 6.42 -20.96
N ILE A 59 -29.89 7.21 -19.89
CA ILE A 59 -31.04 7.94 -19.34
C ILE A 59 -31.57 8.99 -20.32
N GLY A 60 -30.73 9.53 -21.21
CA GLY A 60 -31.18 10.50 -22.22
C GLY A 60 -32.20 9.89 -23.18
N GLN A 61 -31.95 8.68 -23.66
CA GLN A 61 -32.84 7.94 -24.57
C GLN A 61 -34.07 7.43 -23.81
N VAL A 62 -33.88 6.92 -22.59
CA VAL A 62 -35.00 6.55 -21.70
C VAL A 62 -35.90 7.75 -21.42
N ASN A 63 -35.33 8.94 -21.21
CA ASN A 63 -36.08 10.17 -21.00
C ASN A 63 -36.94 10.53 -22.21
N THR A 64 -36.42 10.38 -23.43
CA THR A 64 -37.19 10.53 -24.68
C THR A 64 -38.33 9.51 -24.73
N ILE A 65 -38.06 8.23 -24.46
CA ILE A 65 -39.07 7.16 -24.47
C ILE A 65 -40.18 7.41 -23.44
N LEU A 66 -39.83 7.79 -22.20
CA LEU A 66 -40.79 8.07 -21.14
C LEU A 66 -41.65 9.30 -21.44
N SER A 67 -41.06 10.33 -22.06
CA SER A 67 -41.80 11.53 -22.50
C SER A 67 -42.83 11.19 -23.58
N THR A 68 -42.52 10.25 -24.47
CA THR A 68 -43.47 9.74 -25.48
C THR A 68 -44.57 8.88 -24.86
N LEU A 69 -44.23 8.00 -23.90
CA LEU A 69 -45.18 7.10 -23.25
C LEU A 69 -46.16 7.81 -22.28
N TYR A 70 -45.69 8.85 -21.61
CA TYR A 70 -46.40 9.52 -20.51
C TYR A 70 -46.34 11.05 -20.65
N PRO A 71 -46.96 11.63 -21.69
CA PRO A 71 -46.78 13.03 -22.06
C PRO A 71 -47.19 14.00 -20.95
N ILE A 72 -48.21 13.68 -20.16
CA ILE A 72 -48.67 14.53 -19.04
C ILE A 72 -47.92 14.14 -17.76
N GLN A 73 -48.00 12.87 -17.35
CA GLN A 73 -47.54 12.41 -16.04
C GLN A 73 -46.01 12.53 -15.87
N TYR A 74 -45.24 12.49 -16.96
CA TYR A 74 -43.79 12.60 -16.93
C TYR A 74 -43.30 14.00 -17.30
N THR A 75 -43.75 14.55 -18.43
CA THR A 75 -43.23 15.84 -18.96
C THR A 75 -43.70 17.05 -18.16
N GLU A 76 -44.92 17.04 -17.64
CA GLU A 76 -45.47 18.17 -16.85
C GLU A 76 -45.18 18.02 -15.35
N SER A 77 -44.48 16.96 -14.93
CA SER A 77 -44.11 16.72 -13.53
C SER A 77 -42.62 16.92 -13.27
N SER A 78 -42.24 16.93 -11.98
CA SER A 78 -40.82 16.96 -11.58
C SER A 78 -40.07 15.67 -11.95
N ALA A 79 -40.77 14.60 -12.36
CA ALA A 79 -40.16 13.31 -12.66
C ALA A 79 -39.13 13.40 -13.79
N GLN A 80 -39.41 14.13 -14.87
CA GLN A 80 -38.49 14.27 -16.00
C GLN A 80 -37.12 14.84 -15.58
N LYS A 81 -37.15 15.88 -14.72
CA LYS A 81 -35.94 16.52 -14.20
C LYS A 81 -35.23 15.65 -13.17
N ASN A 82 -36.00 15.03 -12.26
CA ASN A 82 -35.43 14.22 -11.19
C ASN A 82 -34.80 12.92 -11.70
N VAL A 83 -35.44 12.23 -12.65
CA VAL A 83 -34.92 10.98 -13.23
C VAL A 83 -33.59 11.22 -13.93
N THR A 84 -33.43 12.35 -14.60
CA THR A 84 -32.19 12.69 -15.32
C THR A 84 -31.07 13.15 -14.38
N ALA A 85 -31.36 13.96 -13.35
CA ALA A 85 -30.32 14.61 -12.54
C ALA A 85 -30.00 13.95 -11.19
N ILE A 86 -30.93 13.20 -10.57
CA ILE A 86 -30.75 12.72 -9.17
C ILE A 86 -29.58 11.74 -9.00
N ALA A 87 -29.18 11.06 -10.07
CA ALA A 87 -28.04 10.16 -10.06
C ALA A 87 -26.75 10.90 -9.67
N PHE A 88 -26.56 12.14 -10.16
CA PHE A 88 -25.39 12.95 -9.82
C PHE A 88 -25.31 13.30 -8.33
N ALA A 89 -26.46 13.55 -7.69
CA ALA A 89 -26.50 13.78 -6.23
C ALA A 89 -26.05 12.52 -5.47
N GLY A 90 -26.47 11.34 -5.93
CA GLY A 90 -25.97 10.07 -5.43
C GLY A 90 -24.47 9.89 -5.66
N THR A 91 -23.98 10.27 -6.85
CA THR A 91 -22.56 10.20 -7.22
C THR A 91 -21.68 11.02 -6.29
N VAL A 92 -22.08 12.26 -5.96
CA VAL A 92 -21.35 13.09 -4.99
C VAL A 92 -21.25 12.41 -3.61
N VAL A 93 -22.35 11.82 -3.14
CA VAL A 93 -22.35 11.07 -1.86
C VAL A 93 -21.41 9.87 -1.94
N GLY A 94 -21.45 9.13 -3.05
CA GLY A 94 -20.56 8.02 -3.33
C GLY A 94 -19.09 8.41 -3.36
N GLU A 95 -18.74 9.47 -4.09
CA GLU A 95 -17.36 9.97 -4.22
C GLU A 95 -16.77 10.30 -2.86
N LEU A 96 -17.47 11.09 -2.04
CA LEU A 96 -16.97 11.47 -0.72
C LEU A 96 -16.82 10.27 0.22
N PHE A 97 -17.79 9.36 0.25
CA PHE A 97 -17.75 8.17 1.10
C PHE A 97 -16.64 7.20 0.66
N PHE A 98 -16.59 6.85 -0.62
CA PHE A 98 -15.61 5.91 -1.13
C PHE A 98 -14.20 6.51 -1.25
N GLY A 99 -14.05 7.83 -1.38
CA GLY A 99 -12.76 8.50 -1.24
C GLY A 99 -12.17 8.30 0.15
N TRP A 100 -12.98 8.49 1.19
CA TRP A 100 -12.58 8.20 2.56
C TRP A 100 -12.28 6.70 2.78
N MET A 101 -13.17 5.81 2.33
CA MET A 101 -12.98 4.36 2.45
C MET A 101 -11.72 3.88 1.72
N SER A 102 -11.42 4.47 0.56
CA SER A 102 -10.25 4.16 -0.25
C SER A 102 -8.95 4.45 0.51
N ASP A 103 -8.83 5.62 1.17
CA ASP A 103 -7.61 6.02 1.88
C ASP A 103 -7.47 5.37 3.28
N HIS A 104 -8.58 5.25 4.02
CA HIS A 104 -8.56 4.84 5.44
C HIS A 104 -8.84 3.36 5.67
N TYR A 105 -9.26 2.63 4.65
CA TYR A 105 -9.56 1.20 4.79
C TYR A 105 -8.81 0.36 3.76
N SER A 106 -9.15 0.48 2.47
CA SER A 106 -8.62 -0.38 1.41
C SER A 106 -9.03 0.12 0.02
N ARG A 107 -8.10 0.13 -0.94
CA ARG A 107 -8.40 0.40 -2.36
C ARG A 107 -9.32 -0.68 -2.92
N LYS A 108 -8.94 -1.95 -2.69
CA LYS A 108 -9.66 -3.13 -3.19
C LYS A 108 -11.11 -3.17 -2.71
N TRP A 109 -11.33 -3.04 -1.40
CA TRP A 109 -12.66 -3.21 -0.83
C TRP A 109 -13.56 -2.03 -1.12
N ALA A 110 -13.03 -0.80 -1.16
CA ALA A 110 -13.79 0.36 -1.62
C ALA A 110 -14.34 0.12 -3.04
N LEU A 111 -13.47 -0.36 -3.92
CA LEU A 111 -13.80 -0.65 -5.31
C LEU A 111 -14.80 -1.80 -5.48
N LEU A 112 -14.69 -2.87 -4.67
CA LEU A 112 -15.62 -4.00 -4.74
C LEU A 112 -17.01 -3.62 -4.22
N THR A 113 -17.07 -2.89 -3.10
CA THR A 113 -18.34 -2.45 -2.50
C THR A 113 -19.09 -1.50 -3.43
N SER A 114 -18.40 -0.57 -4.10
CA SER A 114 -19.04 0.34 -5.08
C SER A 114 -19.68 -0.44 -6.24
N THR A 115 -19.00 -1.45 -6.79
CA THR A 115 -19.53 -2.26 -7.89
C THR A 115 -20.77 -3.05 -7.50
N VAL A 116 -20.79 -3.59 -6.29
CA VAL A 116 -21.96 -4.35 -5.78
C VAL A 116 -23.18 -3.44 -5.67
N ILE A 117 -23.01 -2.22 -5.14
CA ILE A 117 -24.07 -1.21 -5.09
C ILE A 117 -24.55 -0.89 -6.52
N LEU A 118 -23.61 -0.61 -7.42
CA LEU A 118 -23.90 -0.25 -8.81
C LEU A 118 -24.68 -1.36 -9.54
N PHE A 119 -24.26 -2.62 -9.39
CA PHE A 119 -24.94 -3.80 -9.94
C PHE A 119 -26.38 -3.93 -9.42
N ILE A 120 -26.58 -3.87 -8.10
CA ILE A 120 -27.91 -4.04 -7.48
C ILE A 120 -28.88 -2.97 -7.97
N PHE A 121 -28.47 -1.70 -7.93
CA PHE A 121 -29.36 -0.59 -8.26
C PHE A 121 -29.56 -0.38 -9.77
N ALA A 122 -28.63 -0.85 -10.61
CA ALA A 122 -28.88 -0.94 -12.05
C ALA A 122 -30.02 -1.94 -12.35
N ALA A 123 -30.00 -3.11 -11.70
CA ALA A 123 -31.04 -4.13 -11.86
C ALA A 123 -32.40 -3.65 -11.33
N LEU A 124 -32.42 -3.04 -10.14
CA LEU A 124 -33.64 -2.47 -9.57
C LEU A 124 -34.20 -1.32 -10.41
N GLY A 125 -33.34 -0.49 -11.01
CA GLY A 125 -33.73 0.57 -11.95
C GLY A 125 -34.55 0.03 -13.14
N ALA A 126 -34.06 -1.03 -13.79
CA ALA A 126 -34.78 -1.72 -14.86
C ALA A 126 -36.11 -2.35 -14.37
N GLY A 127 -36.13 -2.85 -13.13
CA GLY A 127 -37.27 -3.47 -12.46
C GLY A 127 -38.27 -2.50 -11.80
N SER A 128 -38.15 -1.18 -11.99
CA SER A 128 -38.98 -0.18 -11.28
C SER A 128 -40.49 -0.45 -11.43
N TYR A 129 -41.19 -0.77 -10.34
CA TYR A 129 -42.63 -1.11 -10.33
C TYR A 129 -43.49 -0.17 -9.49
N GLY A 130 -42.99 0.28 -8.33
CA GLY A 130 -43.63 1.33 -7.53
C GLY A 130 -45.09 1.09 -7.14
N GLY A 131 -45.46 -0.16 -6.82
CA GLY A 131 -46.82 -0.51 -6.39
C GLY A 131 -47.88 -0.45 -7.50
N GLY A 132 -47.49 -0.49 -8.77
CA GLY A 132 -48.40 -0.59 -9.91
C GLY A 132 -48.94 0.73 -10.45
N SER A 133 -48.62 1.87 -9.83
CA SER A 133 -48.99 3.20 -10.33
C SER A 133 -47.88 3.84 -11.17
N VAL A 134 -48.23 4.66 -12.17
CA VAL A 134 -47.26 5.36 -13.03
C VAL A 134 -46.37 6.31 -12.21
N ASN A 135 -46.96 7.06 -11.27
CA ASN A 135 -46.19 7.92 -10.37
C ASN A 135 -45.25 7.12 -9.46
N GLY A 136 -45.71 5.97 -8.96
CA GLY A 136 -44.88 5.07 -8.17
C GLY A 136 -43.70 4.52 -8.96
N ILE A 137 -43.86 4.19 -10.25
CA ILE A 137 -42.75 3.77 -11.13
C ILE A 137 -41.69 4.86 -11.18
N PHE A 138 -42.07 6.13 -11.37
CA PHE A 138 -41.13 7.24 -11.43
C PHE A 138 -40.45 7.50 -10.09
N GLN A 139 -41.17 7.43 -8.97
CA GLN A 139 -40.59 7.57 -7.64
C GLN A 139 -39.57 6.45 -7.34
N ALA A 140 -39.92 5.20 -7.67
CA ALA A 140 -39.00 4.08 -7.53
C ALA A 140 -37.75 4.26 -8.40
N LEU A 141 -37.93 4.68 -9.66
CA LEU A 141 -36.82 4.93 -10.58
C LEU A 141 -35.91 6.06 -10.07
N VAL A 142 -36.46 7.14 -9.53
CA VAL A 142 -35.69 8.24 -8.92
C VAL A 142 -34.89 7.74 -7.71
N ALA A 143 -35.53 6.97 -6.82
CA ALA A 143 -34.85 6.42 -5.64
C ALA A 143 -33.70 5.48 -6.02
N TYR A 144 -33.95 4.56 -6.97
CA TYR A 144 -32.91 3.63 -7.44
C TYR A 144 -31.80 4.35 -8.19
N ARG A 145 -32.09 5.42 -8.94
CA ARG A 145 -31.05 6.23 -9.60
C ARG A 145 -30.17 6.99 -8.61
N PHE A 146 -30.72 7.49 -7.50
CA PHE A 146 -29.91 8.06 -6.44
C PHE A 146 -28.94 7.02 -5.85
N LEU A 147 -29.45 5.84 -5.50
CA LEU A 147 -28.63 4.76 -4.92
C LEU A 147 -27.63 4.17 -5.93
N LEU A 148 -28.00 4.10 -7.21
CA LEU A 148 -27.09 3.78 -8.31
C LEU A 148 -25.97 4.81 -8.40
N GLY A 149 -26.31 6.10 -8.26
CA GLY A 149 -25.36 7.20 -8.22
C GLY A 149 -24.27 6.98 -7.18
N ILE A 150 -24.63 6.52 -5.97
CA ILE A 150 -23.65 6.19 -4.92
C ILE A 150 -22.64 5.14 -5.39
N GLY A 151 -23.11 4.10 -6.09
CA GLY A 151 -22.24 3.08 -6.69
C GLY A 151 -21.30 3.66 -7.74
N ILE A 152 -21.83 4.49 -8.65
CA ILE A 152 -21.02 5.19 -9.68
C ILE A 152 -19.96 6.06 -9.01
N GLY A 153 -20.33 6.79 -7.96
CA GLY A 153 -19.43 7.67 -7.24
C GLY A 153 -18.25 6.96 -6.58
N GLY A 154 -18.37 5.66 -6.28
CA GLY A 154 -17.24 4.88 -5.78
C GLY A 154 -16.22 4.48 -6.85
N GLU A 155 -16.63 4.35 -8.11
CA GLU A 155 -15.74 3.98 -9.22
C GLU A 155 -14.68 5.05 -9.51
N TYR A 156 -14.98 6.31 -9.19
CA TYR A 156 -14.07 7.44 -9.36
C TYR A 156 -12.87 7.37 -8.39
N PRO A 157 -13.03 7.57 -7.07
CA PRO A 157 -11.92 7.64 -6.13
C PRO A 157 -11.38 6.27 -5.69
N ALA A 158 -12.10 5.17 -5.92
CA ALA A 158 -11.54 3.83 -5.70
C ALA A 158 -10.91 3.29 -6.99
N GLY A 159 -11.61 3.39 -8.13
CA GLY A 159 -11.18 2.78 -9.39
C GLY A 159 -10.10 3.59 -10.11
N SER A 160 -10.31 4.89 -10.28
CA SER A 160 -9.34 5.75 -10.98
C SER A 160 -8.05 5.88 -10.18
N VAL A 161 -8.15 6.04 -8.86
CA VAL A 161 -6.97 6.13 -7.97
C VAL A 161 -6.17 4.83 -7.97
N ALA A 162 -6.82 3.68 -7.80
CA ALA A 162 -6.13 2.40 -7.86
C ALA A 162 -5.56 2.09 -9.26
N CYS A 163 -6.22 2.57 -10.32
CA CYS A 163 -5.72 2.52 -11.70
C CYS A 163 -4.43 3.35 -11.83
N ALA A 164 -4.44 4.62 -11.38
CA ALA A 164 -3.27 5.50 -11.42
C ALA A 164 -2.08 4.92 -10.64
N GLU A 165 -2.31 4.39 -9.45
CA GLU A 165 -1.31 3.69 -8.65
C GLU A 165 -0.77 2.46 -9.41
N SER A 166 -1.65 1.63 -9.97
CA SER A 166 -1.22 0.44 -10.75
C SER A 166 -0.40 0.80 -12.00
N THR A 167 -0.59 1.99 -12.59
CA THR A 167 0.24 2.43 -13.72
C THR A 167 1.69 2.73 -13.34
N GLY A 168 2.02 2.93 -12.06
CA GLY A 168 3.40 3.14 -11.59
C GLY A 168 4.30 1.92 -11.82
N GLU A 169 3.72 0.72 -11.92
CA GLU A 169 4.45 -0.52 -12.23
C GLU A 169 4.68 -0.73 -13.75
N LEU A 170 4.03 0.08 -14.59
CA LEU A 170 4.19 0.06 -16.04
C LEU A 170 5.38 0.91 -16.49
N LYS A 171 5.95 0.56 -17.64
CA LYS A 171 7.08 1.25 -18.25
C LYS A 171 6.79 2.75 -18.44
N GLU A 172 7.77 3.57 -18.05
CA GLU A 172 7.80 5.00 -18.27
C GLU A 172 7.51 5.37 -19.74
N GLY A 173 6.82 6.49 -19.93
CA GLY A 173 6.42 7.00 -21.24
C GLY A 173 5.09 6.45 -21.77
N HIS A 174 4.48 5.50 -21.07
CA HIS A 174 3.15 4.98 -21.43
C HIS A 174 2.12 5.11 -20.30
N ARG A 175 2.51 5.56 -19.10
CA ARG A 175 1.65 5.48 -17.92
C ARG A 175 0.41 6.38 -18.04
N ASN A 176 0.54 7.57 -18.64
CA ASN A 176 -0.61 8.46 -18.86
C ASN A 176 -1.62 7.83 -19.82
N ARG A 177 -1.18 7.29 -20.98
CA ARG A 177 -2.12 6.65 -21.91
C ARG A 177 -2.83 5.48 -21.27
N TRP A 178 -2.14 4.65 -20.48
CA TRP A 178 -2.74 3.47 -19.87
C TRP A 178 -3.83 3.86 -18.88
N PHE A 179 -3.59 4.89 -18.07
CA PHE A 179 -4.62 5.46 -17.22
C PHE A 179 -5.83 5.90 -18.07
N ILE A 180 -5.61 6.70 -19.12
CA ILE A 180 -6.68 7.27 -19.95
C ILE A 180 -7.48 6.18 -20.68
N MET A 181 -6.80 5.21 -21.29
CA MET A 181 -7.41 4.11 -22.05
C MET A 181 -8.34 3.23 -21.21
N PHE A 182 -8.02 3.08 -19.91
CA PHE A 182 -8.82 2.29 -18.98
C PHE A 182 -9.71 3.13 -18.08
N THR A 183 -9.69 4.46 -18.19
CA THR A 183 -10.61 5.35 -17.48
C THR A 183 -11.50 6.12 -18.46
N ASN A 184 -11.06 7.26 -19.00
CA ASN A 184 -11.88 8.13 -19.84
C ASN A 184 -12.39 7.43 -21.11
N VAL A 185 -11.52 6.70 -21.82
CA VAL A 185 -11.94 5.95 -23.02
C VAL A 185 -13.01 4.91 -22.68
N GLN A 186 -13.02 4.33 -21.48
CA GLN A 186 -14.07 3.40 -21.08
C GLN A 186 -15.41 4.12 -20.85
N ILE A 187 -15.39 5.33 -20.28
CA ILE A 187 -16.57 6.20 -20.17
C ILE A 187 -17.15 6.46 -21.56
N ASP A 188 -16.31 6.84 -22.52
CA ASP A 188 -16.74 7.18 -23.88
C ASP A 188 -17.29 5.99 -24.66
N ILE A 189 -16.66 4.81 -24.55
CA ILE A 189 -17.24 3.58 -25.10
C ILE A 189 -18.60 3.31 -24.44
N GLY A 190 -18.72 3.59 -23.13
CA GLY A 190 -19.98 3.57 -22.40
C GLY A 190 -21.04 4.51 -23.00
N PHE A 191 -20.69 5.77 -23.28
CA PHE A 191 -21.59 6.74 -23.93
C PHE A 191 -22.04 6.30 -25.32
N VAL A 192 -21.11 5.81 -26.15
CA VAL A 192 -21.46 5.27 -27.48
C VAL A 192 -22.42 4.08 -27.35
N ALA A 193 -22.13 3.15 -26.43
CA ALA A 193 -23.01 2.01 -26.17
C ALA A 193 -24.39 2.46 -25.64
N SER A 194 -24.43 3.51 -24.82
CA SER A 194 -25.65 4.04 -24.22
C SER A 194 -26.60 4.65 -25.24
N THR A 195 -26.11 5.08 -26.40
CA THR A 195 -26.95 5.61 -27.49
C THR A 195 -27.26 4.56 -28.53
N PHE A 196 -26.29 3.68 -28.84
CA PHE A 196 -26.43 2.63 -29.83
C PHE A 196 -27.39 1.53 -29.38
N VAL A 197 -27.31 1.08 -28.13
CA VAL A 197 -28.18 0.02 -27.60
C VAL A 197 -29.66 0.43 -27.66
N PRO A 198 -30.09 1.61 -27.16
CA PRO A 198 -31.48 2.04 -27.30
C PRO A 198 -31.95 2.18 -28.75
N MET A 199 -31.07 2.59 -29.68
CA MET A 199 -31.39 2.62 -31.10
C MET A 199 -31.81 1.23 -31.61
N ILE A 200 -30.99 0.20 -31.32
CA ILE A 200 -31.27 -1.19 -31.73
C ILE A 200 -32.52 -1.74 -31.02
N VAL A 201 -32.65 -1.49 -29.71
CA VAL A 201 -33.79 -1.98 -28.93
C VAL A 201 -35.10 -1.37 -29.42
N VAL A 202 -35.15 -0.06 -29.71
CA VAL A 202 -36.36 0.58 -30.27
C VAL A 202 -36.66 0.08 -31.68
N LEU A 203 -35.65 -0.16 -32.52
CA LEU A 203 -35.84 -0.79 -33.84
C LEU A 203 -36.46 -2.18 -33.72
N ALA A 204 -36.02 -2.98 -32.74
CA ALA A 204 -36.53 -4.33 -32.50
C ALA A 204 -37.94 -4.33 -31.87
N CYS A 205 -38.19 -3.46 -30.89
CA CYS A 205 -39.47 -3.38 -30.19
C CYS A 205 -40.55 -2.64 -31.00
N THR A 206 -40.16 -1.80 -31.96
CA THR A 206 -40.99 -0.80 -32.65
C THR A 206 -41.63 0.21 -31.69
N ASP A 207 -42.28 1.25 -32.22
CA ASP A 207 -42.96 2.27 -31.42
C ASP A 207 -44.16 1.71 -30.60
N SER A 208 -44.57 0.47 -30.86
CA SER A 208 -45.67 -0.21 -30.16
C SER A 208 -45.29 -0.82 -28.80
N HIS A 209 -44.01 -1.11 -28.55
CA HIS A 209 -43.56 -1.78 -27.30
C HIS A 209 -42.54 -0.98 -26.49
N LEU A 210 -42.67 0.35 -26.51
CA LEU A 210 -41.75 1.26 -25.82
C LEU A 210 -41.62 1.01 -24.30
N ARG A 211 -42.66 0.45 -23.65
CA ARG A 211 -42.60 0.06 -22.22
C ARG A 211 -41.58 -1.05 -21.94
N ALA A 212 -41.40 -1.99 -22.87
CA ALA A 212 -40.38 -3.01 -22.77
C ALA A 212 -39.00 -2.42 -23.13
N ALA A 213 -38.95 -1.57 -24.16
CA ALA A 213 -37.72 -0.98 -24.66
C ALA A 213 -36.91 -0.27 -23.57
N TRP A 214 -37.51 0.65 -22.80
CA TRP A 214 -36.76 1.40 -21.78
C TRP A 214 -36.24 0.50 -20.64
N ARG A 215 -36.99 -0.54 -20.26
CA ARG A 215 -36.57 -1.50 -19.24
C ARG A 215 -35.41 -2.36 -19.71
N ILE A 216 -35.45 -2.82 -20.96
CA ILE A 216 -34.37 -3.59 -21.57
C ILE A 216 -33.10 -2.73 -21.67
N CYS A 217 -33.23 -1.46 -22.08
CA CYS A 217 -32.10 -0.53 -22.16
C CYS A 217 -31.39 -0.36 -20.80
N LEU A 218 -32.16 -0.15 -19.72
CA LEU A 218 -31.59 -0.08 -18.36
C LEU A 218 -31.02 -1.44 -17.90
N GLY A 219 -31.72 -2.54 -18.19
CA GLY A 219 -31.34 -3.88 -17.76
C GLY A 219 -30.04 -4.38 -18.38
N LEU A 220 -29.77 -4.02 -19.64
CA LEU A 220 -28.49 -4.35 -20.29
C LEU A 220 -27.29 -3.67 -19.61
N GLY A 221 -27.51 -2.56 -18.90
CA GLY A 221 -26.48 -1.89 -18.10
C GLY A 221 -26.01 -2.67 -16.87
N VAL A 222 -26.66 -3.78 -16.53
CA VAL A 222 -26.28 -4.66 -15.41
C VAL A 222 -25.10 -5.58 -15.78
N ILE A 223 -24.91 -5.89 -17.06
CA ILE A 223 -23.91 -6.86 -17.54
C ILE A 223 -22.47 -6.42 -17.22
N PRO A 224 -22.04 -5.19 -17.56
CA PRO A 224 -20.68 -4.75 -17.29
C PRO A 224 -20.27 -4.81 -15.80
N PRO A 225 -21.02 -4.26 -14.84
CA PRO A 225 -20.60 -4.31 -13.44
C PRO A 225 -20.63 -5.72 -12.86
N LEU A 226 -21.55 -6.58 -13.29
CA LEU A 226 -21.56 -7.99 -12.89
C LEU A 226 -20.26 -8.70 -13.31
N SER A 227 -19.76 -8.43 -14.51
CA SER A 227 -18.49 -8.99 -14.98
C SER A 227 -17.29 -8.54 -14.12
N LEU A 228 -17.32 -7.29 -13.64
CA LEU A 228 -16.22 -6.69 -12.87
C LEU A 228 -16.14 -7.21 -11.44
N VAL A 229 -17.26 -7.59 -10.83
CA VAL A 229 -17.27 -8.20 -9.49
C VAL A 229 -16.32 -9.42 -9.46
N TYR A 230 -16.41 -10.29 -10.46
CA TYR A 230 -15.53 -11.47 -10.56
C TYR A 230 -14.05 -11.08 -10.67
N LEU A 231 -13.73 -10.03 -11.44
CA LEU A 231 -12.35 -9.57 -11.64
C LEU A 231 -11.78 -8.93 -10.36
N ARG A 232 -12.60 -8.15 -9.66
CA ARG A 232 -12.20 -7.37 -8.48
C ARG A 232 -11.99 -8.22 -7.23
N LEU A 233 -12.61 -9.40 -7.14
CA LEU A 233 -12.32 -10.37 -6.09
C LEU A 233 -10.85 -10.82 -6.08
N LYS A 234 -10.21 -10.86 -7.26
CA LYS A 234 -8.82 -11.30 -7.43
C LYS A 234 -7.77 -10.18 -7.32
N LEU A 235 -8.19 -8.93 -7.14
CA LEU A 235 -7.26 -7.80 -6.97
C LEU A 235 -6.50 -7.91 -5.64
N LYS A 236 -5.28 -7.38 -5.64
CA LYS A 236 -4.46 -7.10 -4.45
C LYS A 236 -4.37 -5.59 -4.28
N GLU A 237 -3.96 -5.14 -3.08
CA GLU A 237 -3.68 -3.72 -2.87
C GLU A 237 -2.50 -3.27 -3.75
N PRO A 238 -2.56 -2.07 -4.36
CA PRO A 238 -1.44 -1.48 -5.07
C PRO A 238 -0.22 -1.33 -4.16
N GLU A 239 0.98 -1.46 -4.73
CA GLU A 239 2.22 -1.40 -3.96
C GLU A 239 2.45 0.00 -3.36
N GLU A 240 2.14 1.07 -4.11
CA GLU A 240 2.17 2.45 -3.61
C GLU A 240 1.31 2.61 -2.37
N PHE A 241 0.10 2.03 -2.35
CA PHE A 241 -0.78 2.09 -1.20
C PHE A 241 -0.16 1.38 0.01
N ASN A 242 0.48 0.22 -0.18
CA ASN A 242 1.19 -0.47 0.90
C ASN A 242 2.34 0.36 1.46
N ARG A 243 3.08 1.10 0.61
CA ARG A 243 4.21 1.92 1.04
C ARG A 243 3.78 3.24 1.72
N GLN A 244 2.66 3.83 1.27
CA GLN A 244 2.32 5.22 1.59
C GLN A 244 1.05 5.40 2.43
N THR A 245 0.28 4.35 2.69
CA THR A 245 -1.00 4.48 3.42
C THR A 245 -0.82 5.08 4.82
N MET A 246 -1.78 5.90 5.24
CA MET A 246 -1.88 6.43 6.61
C MET A 246 -2.96 5.74 7.45
N LYS A 247 -3.58 4.66 6.95
CA LYS A 247 -4.75 4.01 7.59
C LYS A 247 -4.54 3.58 9.05
N ASN A 248 -3.30 3.32 9.45
CA ASN A 248 -2.95 2.87 10.80
C ASN A 248 -2.54 4.03 11.73
N THR A 249 -2.72 5.28 11.29
CA THR A 249 -2.19 6.47 11.98
C THR A 249 -3.19 7.60 11.99
N ARG A 250 -2.94 8.61 12.82
CA ARG A 250 -3.76 9.82 12.82
C ARG A 250 -3.29 10.76 11.70
N THR A 251 -4.12 10.90 10.66
CA THR A 251 -3.85 11.82 9.55
C THR A 251 -3.78 13.27 10.03
N PRO A 252 -2.69 14.00 9.72
CA PRO A 252 -2.51 15.40 10.11
C PRO A 252 -3.29 16.34 9.17
N TRP A 253 -4.62 16.36 9.30
CA TRP A 253 -5.53 17.08 8.39
C TRP A 253 -5.17 18.54 8.14
N TRP A 254 -4.72 19.26 9.16
CA TRP A 254 -4.32 20.66 9.00
C TRP A 254 -3.11 20.82 8.06
N LEU A 255 -2.12 19.94 8.18
CA LEU A 255 -0.95 19.93 7.29
C LEU A 255 -1.35 19.55 5.86
N VAL A 256 -2.22 18.55 5.71
CA VAL A 256 -2.78 18.12 4.42
C VAL A 256 -3.47 19.29 3.71
N ILE A 257 -4.40 19.96 4.40
CA ILE A 257 -5.15 21.09 3.84
C ILE A 257 -4.19 22.22 3.44
N LYS A 258 -3.26 22.61 4.33
CA LYS A 258 -2.29 23.67 4.03
C LYS A 258 -1.42 23.36 2.81
N PHE A 259 -1.10 22.09 2.57
CA PHE A 259 -0.27 21.68 1.43
C PHE A 259 -1.04 21.57 0.11
N TYR A 260 -2.32 21.20 0.13
CA TYR A 260 -3.09 20.88 -1.07
C TYR A 260 -4.24 21.83 -1.43
N TRP A 261 -4.69 22.73 -0.53
CA TRP A 261 -5.93 23.51 -0.73
C TRP A 261 -5.99 24.27 -2.06
N PHE A 262 -4.89 24.93 -2.45
CA PHE A 262 -4.86 25.74 -3.67
C PHE A 262 -5.00 24.86 -4.91
N ARG A 263 -4.19 23.79 -5.00
CA ARG A 263 -4.22 22.85 -6.12
C ARG A 263 -5.58 22.14 -6.23
N LEU A 264 -6.12 21.69 -5.10
CA LEU A 264 -7.43 21.06 -5.05
C LEU A 264 -8.53 21.99 -5.55
N THR A 265 -8.49 23.27 -5.16
CA THR A 265 -9.47 24.27 -5.58
C THR A 265 -9.44 24.48 -7.10
N ILE A 266 -8.24 24.60 -7.69
CA ILE A 266 -8.08 24.80 -9.14
C ILE A 266 -8.55 23.57 -9.91
N VAL A 267 -8.15 22.36 -9.51
CA VAL A 267 -8.59 21.11 -10.16
C VAL A 267 -10.10 20.94 -10.06
N SER A 268 -10.69 21.20 -8.89
CA SER A 268 -12.14 21.12 -8.66
C SER A 268 -12.91 22.10 -9.53
N LEU A 269 -12.42 23.34 -9.69
CA LEU A 269 -13.06 24.35 -10.52
C LEU A 269 -13.02 24.00 -12.01
N ILE A 270 -11.89 23.49 -12.50
CA ILE A 270 -11.74 23.01 -13.89
C ILE A 270 -12.71 21.85 -14.15
N TRP A 271 -12.81 20.89 -13.22
CA TRP A 271 -13.72 19.75 -13.35
C TRP A 271 -15.18 20.19 -13.33
N PHE A 272 -15.56 21.08 -12.41
CA PHE A 272 -16.90 21.68 -12.38
C PHE A 272 -17.27 22.30 -13.73
N ILE A 273 -16.37 23.10 -14.31
CA ILE A 273 -16.59 23.77 -15.59
C ILE A 273 -16.79 22.77 -16.73
N TYR A 274 -15.96 21.72 -16.77
CA TYR A 274 -16.05 20.70 -17.82
C TYR A 274 -17.36 19.94 -17.73
N ASP A 275 -17.68 19.39 -16.55
CA ASP A 275 -18.87 18.56 -16.34
C ASP A 275 -20.17 19.37 -16.51
N PHE A 276 -20.16 20.67 -16.16
CA PHE A 276 -21.27 21.59 -16.45
C PHE A 276 -21.66 21.57 -17.92
N SER A 277 -20.67 21.52 -18.81
CA SER A 277 -20.90 21.52 -20.26
C SER A 277 -21.11 20.10 -20.78
N ALA A 278 -20.14 19.20 -20.56
CA ALA A 278 -20.09 17.88 -21.18
C ALA A 278 -21.36 17.06 -20.94
N TYR A 279 -21.83 16.97 -19.69
CA TYR A 279 -23.04 16.21 -19.36
C TYR A 279 -24.31 16.84 -19.92
N SER A 280 -24.42 18.18 -19.86
CA SER A 280 -25.59 18.89 -20.39
C SER A 280 -25.73 18.70 -21.91
N PHE A 281 -24.61 18.83 -22.64
CA PHE A 281 -24.53 18.60 -24.08
C PHE A 281 -24.85 17.15 -24.45
N SER A 282 -24.34 16.18 -23.68
CA SER A 282 -24.63 14.75 -23.88
C SER A 282 -26.10 14.41 -23.61
N ILE A 283 -26.66 14.78 -22.46
CA ILE A 283 -28.05 14.44 -22.05
C ILE A 283 -29.09 15.03 -23.01
N TYR A 284 -28.90 16.27 -23.46
CA TYR A 284 -29.88 16.97 -24.30
C TYR A 284 -29.65 16.82 -25.81
N SER A 285 -28.56 16.16 -26.25
CA SER A 285 -28.23 15.90 -27.65
C SER A 285 -29.40 15.30 -28.45
N SER A 286 -30.05 14.25 -27.94
CA SER A 286 -31.20 13.61 -28.61
C SER A 286 -32.42 14.52 -28.69
N ALA A 287 -32.69 15.28 -27.64
CA ALA A 287 -33.81 16.21 -27.62
C ALA A 287 -33.60 17.34 -28.63
N TRP A 288 -32.37 17.84 -28.77
CA TRP A 288 -31.99 18.80 -29.80
C TRP A 288 -32.14 18.24 -31.21
N LEU A 289 -31.68 17.01 -31.45
CA LEU A 289 -31.84 16.37 -32.75
C LEU A 289 -33.31 16.17 -33.14
N THR A 290 -34.19 15.88 -32.18
CA THR A 290 -35.64 15.82 -32.43
C THR A 290 -36.20 17.18 -32.84
N ILE A 291 -35.71 18.29 -32.27
CA ILE A 291 -36.10 19.64 -32.68
C ILE A 291 -35.65 19.92 -34.12
N ILE A 292 -34.40 19.58 -34.47
CA ILE A 292 -33.82 19.82 -35.80
C ILE A 292 -34.49 18.96 -36.89
N LEU A 293 -34.78 17.69 -36.60
CA LEU A 293 -35.40 16.75 -37.55
C LEU A 293 -36.91 16.95 -37.71
N GLY A 294 -37.56 17.58 -36.73
CA GLY A 294 -38.99 17.86 -36.69
C GLY A 294 -39.86 16.70 -36.17
N ASP A 295 -41.05 17.04 -35.66
CA ASP A 295 -41.95 16.15 -34.91
C ASP A 295 -42.49 14.93 -35.70
N LYS A 296 -42.27 14.89 -37.03
CA LYS A 296 -42.72 13.80 -37.92
C LYS A 296 -41.66 12.73 -38.17
N ALA A 297 -40.41 12.92 -37.71
CA ALA A 297 -39.34 11.96 -37.92
C ALA A 297 -39.45 10.77 -36.92
N PRO A 298 -39.23 9.52 -37.36
CA PRO A 298 -39.18 8.38 -36.44
C PRO A 298 -38.10 8.56 -35.36
N ILE A 299 -38.42 8.19 -34.10
CA ILE A 299 -37.51 8.36 -32.95
C ILE A 299 -36.14 7.69 -33.18
N TRP A 300 -36.11 6.53 -33.86
CA TRP A 300 -34.87 5.82 -34.16
C TRP A 300 -33.88 6.65 -34.99
N LYS A 301 -34.35 7.57 -35.85
CA LYS A 301 -33.47 8.46 -36.63
C LYS A 301 -32.76 9.47 -35.72
N SER A 302 -33.45 10.02 -34.72
CA SER A 302 -32.84 10.88 -33.69
C SER A 302 -31.78 10.10 -32.90
N PHE A 303 -32.07 8.84 -32.54
CA PHE A 303 -31.10 7.98 -31.84
C PHE A 303 -29.89 7.60 -32.72
N GLY A 304 -30.10 7.40 -34.02
CA GLY A 304 -29.03 7.14 -34.99
C GLY A 304 -28.07 8.32 -35.14
N TRP A 305 -28.60 9.53 -35.35
CA TRP A 305 -27.78 10.75 -35.38
C TRP A 305 -27.07 11.01 -34.05
N ASN A 306 -27.73 10.75 -32.93
CA ASN A 306 -27.11 10.87 -31.61
C ASN A 306 -25.94 9.88 -31.43
N THR A 307 -26.09 8.66 -31.93
CA THR A 307 -24.99 7.69 -31.91
C THR A 307 -23.79 8.16 -32.73
N ILE A 308 -24.03 8.78 -33.89
CA ILE A 308 -22.94 9.36 -34.69
C ILE A 308 -22.25 10.49 -33.92
N ILE A 309 -23.00 11.37 -33.23
CA ILE A 309 -22.40 12.42 -32.39
C ILE A 309 -21.51 11.80 -31.30
N ASN A 310 -22.00 10.77 -30.59
CA ASN A 310 -21.24 10.14 -29.52
C ASN A 310 -19.99 9.39 -30.03
N LEU A 311 -20.00 8.88 -31.27
CA LEU A 311 -18.81 8.28 -31.87
C LEU A 311 -17.64 9.25 -32.00
N PHE A 312 -17.88 10.57 -32.02
CA PHE A 312 -16.80 11.57 -32.03
C PHE A 312 -16.06 11.69 -30.69
N TYR A 313 -16.59 11.16 -29.59
CA TYR A 313 -15.84 11.09 -28.33
C TYR A 313 -14.56 10.24 -28.50
N LEU A 314 -14.67 9.08 -29.18
CA LEU A 314 -13.58 8.09 -29.27
C LEU A 314 -12.31 8.59 -29.97
N PRO A 315 -12.33 9.27 -31.14
CA PRO A 315 -11.12 9.82 -31.73
C PRO A 315 -10.44 10.85 -30.82
N GLY A 316 -11.23 11.63 -30.08
CA GLY A 316 -10.76 12.61 -29.10
C GLY A 316 -10.03 11.94 -27.96
N ALA A 317 -10.67 11.02 -27.24
CA ALA A 317 -10.08 10.35 -26.09
C ALA A 317 -8.92 9.40 -26.46
N ILE A 318 -9.04 8.65 -27.56
CA ILE A 318 -7.95 7.77 -27.98
C ILE A 318 -6.76 8.61 -28.43
N GLY A 319 -6.96 9.62 -29.29
CA GLY A 319 -5.88 10.49 -29.76
C GLY A 319 -5.26 11.32 -28.63
N GLY A 320 -6.09 11.86 -27.74
CA GLY A 320 -5.71 12.60 -26.55
C GLY A 320 -4.84 11.77 -25.60
N ALA A 321 -5.17 10.49 -25.38
CA ALA A 321 -4.35 9.57 -24.59
C ALA A 321 -2.88 9.51 -25.03
N PHE A 322 -2.61 9.45 -26.34
CA PHE A 322 -1.24 9.47 -26.86
C PHE A 322 -0.60 10.85 -26.76
N LEU A 323 -1.37 11.92 -26.98
CA LEU A 323 -0.88 13.29 -26.88
C LEU A 323 -0.54 13.67 -25.44
N SER A 324 -1.25 13.13 -24.45
CA SER A 324 -0.96 13.33 -23.02
C SER A 324 0.34 12.66 -22.57
N ASP A 325 0.80 11.59 -23.24
CA ASP A 325 2.15 11.06 -23.03
C ASP A 325 3.21 12.00 -23.62
N ILE A 326 2.96 12.60 -24.78
CA ILE A 326 3.94 13.41 -25.53
C ILE A 326 4.06 14.84 -24.98
N MET A 327 2.93 15.52 -24.82
CA MET A 327 2.84 16.93 -24.42
C MET A 327 2.78 17.09 -22.90
N GLY A 328 2.44 16.02 -22.19
CA GLY A 328 2.09 16.07 -20.78
C GLY A 328 0.64 16.51 -20.54
N PRO A 329 -0.01 16.08 -19.43
CA PRO A 329 -1.44 16.28 -19.21
C PRO A 329 -1.86 17.74 -19.09
N ARG A 330 -1.03 18.58 -18.48
CA ARG A 330 -1.31 20.02 -18.32
C ARG A 330 -1.47 20.72 -19.67
N LEU A 331 -0.52 20.52 -20.59
CA LEU A 331 -0.53 21.20 -21.88
C LEU A 331 -1.59 20.62 -22.80
N ALA A 332 -1.77 19.28 -22.81
CA ALA A 332 -2.84 18.64 -23.56
C ALA A 332 -4.21 19.22 -23.15
N LEU A 333 -4.52 19.24 -21.85
CA LEU A 333 -5.75 19.81 -21.32
C LEU A 333 -5.95 21.27 -21.78
N GLY A 334 -4.96 22.13 -21.55
CA GLY A 334 -5.08 23.56 -21.83
C GLY A 334 -5.23 23.91 -23.30
N VAL A 335 -4.49 23.23 -24.19
CA VAL A 335 -4.54 23.47 -25.64
C VAL A 335 -5.86 23.00 -26.22
N PHE A 336 -6.31 21.79 -25.86
CA PHE A 336 -7.51 21.21 -26.44
C PHE A 336 -8.79 21.85 -25.91
N VAL A 337 -8.85 22.25 -24.62
CA VAL A 337 -10.01 23.02 -24.10
C VAL A 337 -10.09 24.42 -24.72
N PHE A 338 -8.95 25.05 -25.01
CA PHE A 338 -8.92 26.32 -25.73
C PHE A 338 -9.44 26.17 -27.16
N ALA A 339 -8.98 25.13 -27.87
CA ALA A 339 -9.46 24.80 -29.22
C ALA A 339 -10.96 24.46 -29.22
N GLN A 340 -11.44 23.71 -28.23
CA GLN A 340 -12.85 23.41 -28.02
C GLN A 340 -13.68 24.70 -27.90
N GLY A 341 -13.21 25.67 -27.10
CA GLY A 341 -13.87 26.98 -26.98
C GLY A 341 -13.95 27.74 -28.30
N ILE A 342 -12.88 27.73 -29.11
CA ILE A 342 -12.90 28.35 -30.45
C ILE A 342 -13.94 27.68 -31.35
N VAL A 343 -13.94 26.35 -31.43
CA VAL A 343 -14.90 25.60 -32.25
C VAL A 343 -16.33 25.84 -31.75
N GLY A 344 -16.55 25.95 -30.44
CA GLY A 344 -17.86 26.26 -29.88
C GLY A 344 -18.36 27.66 -30.27
N PHE A 345 -17.50 28.68 -30.33
CA PHE A 345 -17.87 29.99 -30.87
C PHE A 345 -18.18 29.95 -32.36
N ILE A 346 -17.43 29.16 -33.14
CA ILE A 346 -17.70 28.92 -34.57
C ILE A 346 -19.08 28.26 -34.73
N MET A 347 -19.37 27.24 -33.92
CA MET A 347 -20.65 26.53 -33.89
C MET A 347 -21.81 27.49 -33.57
N ALA A 348 -21.65 28.33 -32.56
CA ALA A 348 -22.65 29.35 -32.22
C ALA A 348 -22.87 30.34 -33.38
N GLY A 349 -21.80 30.82 -34.02
CA GLY A 349 -21.90 31.73 -35.17
C GLY A 349 -22.58 31.10 -36.39
N ALA A 350 -22.28 29.83 -36.67
CA ALA A 350 -22.83 29.09 -37.80
C ALA A 350 -24.24 28.50 -37.54
N TYR A 351 -24.71 28.52 -36.29
CA TYR A 351 -25.92 27.79 -35.86
C TYR A 351 -27.15 28.09 -36.73
N SER A 352 -27.36 29.34 -37.15
CA SER A 352 -28.48 29.74 -38.01
C SER A 352 -28.55 28.99 -39.35
N HIS A 353 -27.42 28.48 -39.85
CA HIS A 353 -27.36 27.69 -41.07
C HIS A 353 -27.43 26.18 -40.79
N LEU A 354 -27.02 25.76 -39.58
CA LEU A 354 -26.94 24.36 -39.15
C LEU A 354 -28.23 23.83 -38.53
N ASP A 355 -29.10 24.71 -37.99
CA ASP A 355 -30.39 24.39 -37.35
C ASP A 355 -31.50 24.02 -38.35
N THR A 356 -31.14 23.36 -39.45
CA THR A 356 -32.10 22.92 -40.47
C THR A 356 -31.93 21.43 -40.74
N SER A 357 -33.05 20.74 -40.96
CA SER A 357 -33.04 19.29 -41.20
C SER A 357 -32.18 18.87 -42.41
N ALA A 358 -32.04 19.75 -43.41
CA ALA A 358 -31.17 19.54 -44.57
C ALA A 358 -29.67 19.55 -44.23
N HIS A 359 -29.27 20.24 -43.15
CA HIS A 359 -27.87 20.42 -42.75
C HIS A 359 -27.51 19.66 -41.45
N VAL A 360 -28.36 18.71 -41.02
CA VAL A 360 -28.14 17.92 -39.80
C VAL A 360 -26.78 17.22 -39.76
N ALA A 361 -26.27 16.77 -40.91
CA ALA A 361 -24.94 16.18 -41.01
C ALA A 361 -23.82 17.19 -40.70
N GLY A 362 -23.95 18.43 -41.18
CA GLY A 362 -23.01 19.52 -40.88
C GLY A 362 -23.04 19.88 -39.40
N PHE A 363 -24.23 19.95 -38.80
CA PHE A 363 -24.40 20.14 -37.36
C PHE A 363 -23.67 19.05 -36.57
N VAL A 364 -23.89 17.78 -36.92
CA VAL A 364 -23.29 16.61 -36.27
C VAL A 364 -21.76 16.62 -36.36
N VAL A 365 -21.19 17.00 -37.49
CA VAL A 365 -19.72 17.04 -37.66
C VAL A 365 -19.09 18.16 -36.82
N VAL A 366 -19.61 19.38 -36.88
CA VAL A 366 -19.03 20.51 -36.11
C VAL A 366 -19.20 20.26 -34.60
N TYR A 367 -20.37 19.77 -34.19
CA TYR A 367 -20.62 19.40 -32.81
C TYR A 367 -19.75 18.21 -32.37
N GLY A 368 -19.58 17.22 -33.23
CA GLY A 368 -18.68 16.09 -33.00
C GLY A 368 -17.23 16.55 -32.76
N ILE A 369 -16.70 17.44 -33.60
CA ILE A 369 -15.35 18.01 -33.42
C ILE A 369 -15.25 18.76 -32.08
N PHE A 370 -16.28 19.53 -31.71
CA PHE A 370 -16.35 20.20 -30.41
C PHE A 370 -16.25 19.20 -29.25
N LEU A 371 -16.93 18.05 -29.34
CA LEU A 371 -16.86 16.98 -28.34
C LEU A 371 -15.49 16.28 -28.33
N SER A 372 -14.94 15.94 -29.51
CA SER A 372 -13.60 15.32 -29.62
C SER A 372 -12.50 16.16 -28.97
N LEU A 373 -12.55 17.48 -29.14
CA LEU A 373 -11.60 18.40 -28.51
C LEU A 373 -11.79 18.48 -26.99
N GLY A 374 -13.03 18.35 -26.52
CA GLY A 374 -13.33 18.23 -25.08
C GLY A 374 -12.69 16.98 -24.47
N GLU A 375 -12.78 15.84 -25.13
CA GLU A 375 -12.17 14.60 -24.62
C GLU A 375 -10.66 14.60 -24.70
N ALA A 376 -10.09 15.05 -25.83
CA ALA A 376 -8.64 15.14 -25.99
C ALA A 376 -7.98 16.09 -24.97
N GLY A 377 -8.75 17.05 -24.44
CA GLY A 377 -8.32 17.98 -23.42
C GLY A 377 -8.82 17.59 -22.03
N PRO A 378 -9.85 18.28 -21.51
CA PRO A 378 -10.41 18.04 -20.19
C PRO A 378 -10.78 16.58 -19.87
N GLY A 379 -11.45 15.86 -20.78
CA GLY A 379 -11.94 14.51 -20.52
C GLY A 379 -10.82 13.55 -20.12
N ASP A 380 -9.80 13.44 -20.97
CA ASP A 380 -8.65 12.58 -20.71
C ASP A 380 -7.80 13.04 -19.53
N ASN A 381 -7.64 14.35 -19.37
CA ASN A 381 -6.56 14.89 -18.55
C ASN A 381 -6.99 15.32 -17.14
N ILE A 382 -8.26 15.65 -16.88
CA ILE A 382 -8.66 16.12 -15.55
C ILE A 382 -8.51 15.02 -14.49
N GLY A 383 -9.00 13.80 -14.77
CA GLY A 383 -8.83 12.67 -13.86
C GLY A 383 -7.36 12.32 -13.67
N LEU A 384 -6.55 12.42 -14.73
CA LEU A 384 -5.11 12.21 -14.65
C LEU A 384 -4.42 13.29 -13.78
N VAL A 385 -4.84 14.55 -13.91
CA VAL A 385 -4.37 15.66 -13.06
C VAL A 385 -4.75 15.42 -11.61
N ALA A 386 -6.01 15.07 -11.33
CA ALA A 386 -6.51 14.83 -9.98
C ALA A 386 -5.78 13.66 -9.28
N SER A 387 -5.49 12.59 -10.02
CA SER A 387 -4.78 11.42 -9.48
C SER A 387 -3.27 11.66 -9.31
N LYS A 388 -2.63 12.46 -10.17
CA LYS A 388 -1.16 12.66 -10.13
C LYS A 388 -0.69 13.87 -9.32
N THR A 389 -1.56 14.81 -8.97
CA THR A 389 -1.19 16.02 -8.22
C THR A 389 -1.35 15.89 -6.70
N SER A 390 -1.50 14.67 -6.20
CA SER A 390 -1.62 14.36 -4.77
C SER A 390 -0.84 13.12 -4.37
N ALA A 391 -0.36 13.13 -3.14
CA ALA A 391 0.29 11.98 -2.51
C ALA A 391 -0.70 10.84 -2.28
N THR A 392 -0.20 9.61 -2.43
CA THR A 392 -0.91 8.34 -2.32
C THR A 392 -1.69 8.23 -1.01
N ALA A 393 -1.13 8.73 0.09
CA ALA A 393 -1.74 8.71 1.41
C ALA A 393 -3.12 9.38 1.51
N ILE A 394 -3.40 10.38 0.67
CA ILE A 394 -4.62 11.20 0.69
C ILE A 394 -5.30 11.30 -0.69
N ARG A 395 -4.80 10.55 -1.67
CA ARG A 395 -5.21 10.65 -3.08
C ARG A 395 -6.67 10.29 -3.27
N GLY A 396 -7.18 9.29 -2.55
CA GLY A 396 -8.59 8.88 -2.60
C GLY A 396 -9.52 10.05 -2.29
N GLN A 397 -9.28 10.75 -1.19
CA GLN A 397 -10.08 11.90 -0.77
C GLN A 397 -9.83 13.15 -1.61
N TYR A 398 -8.58 13.42 -2.01
CA TYR A 398 -8.27 14.53 -2.91
C TYR A 398 -9.01 14.38 -4.25
N TYR A 399 -8.93 13.19 -4.85
CA TYR A 399 -9.63 12.87 -6.08
C TYR A 399 -11.15 12.93 -5.91
N ALA A 400 -11.67 12.36 -4.82
CA ALA A 400 -13.10 12.37 -4.52
C ALA A 400 -13.68 13.78 -4.41
N ILE A 401 -13.00 14.70 -3.73
CA ILE A 401 -13.46 16.09 -3.61
C ILE A 401 -13.46 16.75 -4.98
N ALA A 402 -12.40 16.59 -5.78
CA ALA A 402 -12.32 17.17 -7.11
C ALA A 402 -13.42 16.63 -8.05
N ALA A 403 -13.64 15.31 -8.05
CA ALA A 403 -14.68 14.66 -8.84
C ALA A 403 -16.10 15.08 -8.40
N ALA A 404 -16.33 15.22 -7.09
CA ALA A 404 -17.59 15.73 -6.54
C ALA A 404 -17.93 17.12 -7.03
N PHE A 405 -16.96 18.03 -7.11
CA PHE A 405 -17.19 19.33 -7.74
C PHE A 405 -17.52 19.22 -9.23
N GLY A 406 -16.90 18.27 -9.95
CA GLY A 406 -17.31 17.89 -11.31
C GLY A 406 -18.80 17.53 -11.39
N LYS A 407 -19.25 16.57 -10.57
CA LYS A 407 -20.65 16.12 -10.57
C LYS A 407 -21.65 17.19 -10.10
N ILE A 408 -21.24 18.09 -9.21
CA ILE A 408 -22.03 19.29 -8.90
C ILE A 408 -22.15 20.17 -10.15
N GLY A 409 -21.07 20.33 -10.93
CA GLY A 409 -21.09 20.98 -12.24
C GLY A 409 -22.10 20.34 -13.19
N ALA A 410 -22.06 19.01 -13.36
CA ALA A 410 -23.01 18.26 -14.20
C ALA A 410 -24.47 18.48 -13.75
N PHE A 411 -24.72 18.44 -12.44
CA PHE A 411 -26.04 18.69 -11.86
C PHE A 411 -26.52 20.12 -12.18
N VAL A 412 -25.68 21.13 -11.95
CA VAL A 412 -25.99 22.54 -12.22
C VAL A 412 -26.24 22.77 -13.72
N GLY A 413 -25.40 22.22 -14.59
CA GLY A 413 -25.56 22.31 -16.04
C GLY A 413 -26.88 21.72 -16.53
N THR A 414 -27.24 20.54 -16.04
CA THR A 414 -28.50 19.86 -16.41
C THR A 414 -29.73 20.71 -16.08
N TYR A 415 -29.71 21.47 -14.97
CA TYR A 415 -30.82 22.37 -14.61
C TYR A 415 -30.78 23.70 -15.35
N LEU A 416 -29.59 24.29 -15.55
CA LEU A 416 -29.46 25.62 -16.14
C LEU A 416 -29.63 25.63 -17.66
N PHE A 417 -29.21 24.59 -18.38
CA PHE A 417 -29.30 24.55 -19.85
C PHE A 417 -30.74 24.77 -20.36
N PRO A 418 -31.77 24.04 -19.89
CA PRO A 418 -33.15 24.30 -20.32
C PRO A 418 -33.64 25.72 -19.99
N ILE A 419 -33.17 26.31 -18.90
CA ILE A 419 -33.52 27.68 -18.48
C ILE A 419 -32.89 28.70 -19.42
N ILE A 420 -31.61 28.52 -19.77
CA ILE A 420 -30.90 29.35 -20.76
C ILE A 420 -31.67 29.35 -22.08
N GLN A 421 -32.08 28.16 -22.56
CA GLN A 421 -32.84 28.04 -23.80
C GLN A 421 -34.23 28.70 -23.71
N ALA A 422 -34.94 28.50 -22.59
CA ALA A 422 -36.29 29.03 -22.41
C ALA A 422 -36.30 30.56 -22.35
N ASN A 423 -35.29 31.16 -21.73
CA ASN A 423 -35.16 32.61 -21.57
C ASN A 423 -34.43 33.28 -22.75
N ALA A 424 -33.96 32.52 -23.74
CA ALA A 424 -33.34 33.09 -24.92
C ALA A 424 -34.34 34.00 -25.68
N PRO A 425 -33.88 35.11 -26.29
CA PRO A 425 -34.71 35.94 -27.15
C PRO A 425 -35.43 35.12 -28.24
N GLY A 426 -36.77 35.07 -28.20
CA GLY A 426 -37.59 34.24 -29.11
C GLY A 426 -37.90 32.82 -28.59
N GLY A 427 -37.46 32.48 -27.38
CA GLY A 427 -37.74 31.22 -26.69
C GLY A 427 -36.93 30.01 -27.18
N LYS A 428 -37.25 28.83 -26.66
CA LYS A 428 -36.49 27.58 -26.85
C LYS A 428 -36.29 27.14 -28.30
N LYS A 429 -37.26 27.40 -29.19
CA LYS A 429 -37.20 27.02 -30.61
C LYS A 429 -36.59 28.10 -31.52
N SER A 430 -36.08 29.20 -30.95
CA SER A 430 -35.40 30.23 -31.71
C SER A 430 -33.95 29.84 -32.00
N VAL A 431 -33.37 30.46 -33.04
CA VAL A 431 -31.93 30.37 -33.33
C VAL A 431 -31.09 30.70 -32.07
N ARG A 432 -31.53 31.70 -31.30
CA ARG A 432 -30.82 32.14 -30.10
C ARG A 432 -30.88 31.10 -28.97
N GLY A 433 -32.01 30.41 -28.84
CA GLY A 433 -32.18 29.28 -27.92
C GLY A 433 -31.20 28.13 -28.19
N GLY A 434 -30.77 27.95 -29.44
CA GLY A 434 -29.70 27.01 -29.78
C GLY A 434 -28.28 27.56 -29.62
N GLN A 435 -28.08 28.86 -29.86
CA GLN A 435 -26.76 29.52 -29.77
C GLN A 435 -26.27 29.76 -28.34
N ASP A 436 -27.13 30.23 -27.43
CA ASP A 436 -26.74 30.68 -26.09
C ASP A 436 -25.99 29.61 -25.28
N PRO A 437 -26.39 28.32 -25.28
CA PRO A 437 -25.65 27.26 -24.60
C PRO A 437 -24.21 27.11 -25.13
N PHE A 438 -23.99 27.23 -26.44
CA PHE A 438 -22.65 27.18 -27.03
C PHE A 438 -21.82 28.41 -26.64
N PHE A 439 -22.40 29.61 -26.60
CA PHE A 439 -21.68 30.82 -26.15
C PHE A 439 -21.22 30.69 -24.69
N VAL A 440 -22.10 30.23 -23.80
CA VAL A 440 -21.79 30.05 -22.37
C VAL A 440 -20.67 29.02 -22.21
N SER A 441 -20.84 27.83 -22.79
CA SER A 441 -19.86 26.75 -22.70
C SER A 441 -18.50 27.14 -23.28
N SER A 442 -18.49 27.76 -24.46
CA SER A 442 -17.24 28.19 -25.11
C SER A 442 -16.47 29.21 -24.26
N SER A 443 -17.18 30.15 -23.63
CA SER A 443 -16.58 31.13 -22.73
C SER A 443 -15.95 30.46 -21.50
N LEU A 444 -16.64 29.46 -20.95
CA LEU A 444 -16.12 28.67 -19.83
C LEU A 444 -14.92 27.81 -20.23
N CYS A 445 -14.88 27.26 -21.46
CA CYS A 445 -13.72 26.55 -21.99
C CYS A 445 -12.47 27.45 -22.06
N ILE A 446 -12.61 28.70 -22.54
CA ILE A 446 -11.50 29.67 -22.57
C ILE A 446 -11.03 30.01 -21.16
N PHE A 447 -11.95 30.20 -20.22
CA PHE A 447 -11.60 30.43 -18.83
C PHE A 447 -10.90 29.22 -18.19
N SER A 448 -11.35 28.01 -18.49
CA SER A 448 -10.70 26.76 -18.05
C SER A 448 -9.27 26.64 -18.61
N ALA A 449 -9.07 26.97 -19.89
CA ALA A 449 -7.73 27.03 -20.50
C ALA A 449 -6.80 27.98 -19.72
N PHE A 450 -7.30 29.16 -19.35
CA PHE A 450 -6.55 30.10 -18.53
C PHE A 450 -6.18 29.49 -17.18
N LEU A 451 -7.13 28.86 -16.47
CA LEU A 451 -6.83 28.24 -15.17
C LEU A 451 -5.74 27.17 -15.28
N VAL A 452 -5.79 26.35 -16.32
CA VAL A 452 -4.86 25.24 -16.57
C VAL A 452 -3.46 25.75 -16.88
N LEU A 453 -3.37 26.72 -17.79
CA LEU A 453 -2.08 27.24 -18.25
C LEU A 453 -1.35 28.04 -17.18
N PHE A 454 -2.05 28.66 -16.23
CA PHE A 454 -1.42 29.50 -15.21
C PHE A 454 -1.31 28.87 -13.82
N PHE A 455 -2.21 27.97 -13.43
CA PHE A 455 -2.30 27.50 -12.04
C PHE A 455 -2.07 26.00 -11.82
N LEU A 456 -2.12 25.15 -12.86
CA LEU A 456 -1.80 23.74 -12.70
C LEU A 456 -0.28 23.48 -12.77
N PRO A 457 0.26 22.57 -11.93
CA PRO A 457 1.68 22.20 -11.99
C PRO A 457 1.97 21.36 -13.24
N ASN A 458 3.26 21.25 -13.59
CA ASN A 458 3.70 20.30 -14.62
C ASN A 458 3.55 18.86 -14.10
N ILE A 459 3.04 17.97 -14.95
CA ILE A 459 2.76 16.58 -14.62
C ILE A 459 3.50 15.69 -15.62
N GLY A 460 4.47 14.93 -15.12
CA GLY A 460 5.22 13.91 -15.85
C GLY A 460 4.78 12.48 -15.51
N GLN A 461 5.57 11.50 -15.97
CA GLN A 461 5.29 10.08 -15.80
C GLN A 461 5.49 9.61 -14.33
N ASP A 462 6.47 10.17 -13.61
CA ASP A 462 6.82 9.86 -12.20
C ASP A 462 6.30 10.87 -11.16
N THR A 463 5.29 11.67 -11.53
CA THR A 463 4.73 12.71 -10.64
C THR A 463 4.22 12.14 -9.33
N ILE A 464 3.62 10.94 -9.34
CA ILE A 464 3.09 10.28 -8.14
C ILE A 464 4.20 10.06 -7.11
N THR A 465 5.30 9.41 -7.49
CA THR A 465 6.44 9.15 -6.61
C THR A 465 7.07 10.44 -6.11
N THR A 466 7.23 11.43 -7.00
CA THR A 466 7.77 12.74 -6.65
C THR A 466 6.89 13.47 -5.63
N GLU A 467 5.57 13.39 -5.79
CA GLU A 467 4.61 14.03 -4.89
C GLU A 467 4.57 13.34 -3.52
N ASP A 468 4.71 12.01 -3.49
CA ASP A 468 4.83 11.24 -2.24
C ASP A 468 6.07 11.65 -1.43
N ILE A 469 7.21 11.82 -2.10
CA ILE A 469 8.46 12.28 -1.46
C ILE A 469 8.28 13.69 -0.88
N LYS A 470 7.82 14.65 -1.70
CA LYS A 470 7.59 16.04 -1.27
C LYS A 470 6.63 16.14 -0.10
N PHE A 471 5.59 15.31 -0.10
CA PHE A 471 4.63 15.29 0.98
C PHE A 471 5.23 14.73 2.26
N ARG A 472 6.02 13.64 2.21
CA ARG A 472 6.76 13.13 3.38
C ARG A 472 7.73 14.16 3.95
N GLU A 473 8.56 14.76 3.12
CA GLU A 473 9.51 15.82 3.52
C GLU A 473 8.77 16.98 4.20
N TYR A 474 7.62 17.39 3.65
CA TYR A 474 6.80 18.44 4.25
C TYR A 474 6.24 18.05 5.62
N LEU A 475 5.80 16.80 5.81
CA LEU A 475 5.32 16.31 7.09
C LEU A 475 6.44 16.28 8.14
N GLU A 476 7.61 15.74 7.78
CA GLU A 476 8.79 15.67 8.65
C GLU A 476 9.26 17.07 9.06
N ALA A 477 9.33 18.01 8.12
CA ALA A 477 9.68 19.40 8.38
C ALA A 477 8.70 20.11 9.33
N ASN A 478 7.46 19.59 9.46
CA ASN A 478 6.45 20.09 10.39
C ASN A 478 6.29 19.20 11.63
N GLY A 479 7.27 18.33 11.92
CA GLY A 479 7.35 17.53 13.14
C GLY A 479 6.42 16.32 13.18
N TRP A 480 5.93 15.87 12.02
CA TRP A 480 5.14 14.65 11.92
C TRP A 480 6.02 13.48 11.46
N ASP A 481 6.14 12.45 12.29
CA ASP A 481 6.94 11.25 12.00
C ASP A 481 6.34 10.49 10.82
N THR A 482 7.09 10.25 9.75
CA THR A 482 6.63 9.50 8.56
C THR A 482 6.88 8.01 8.66
N ARG A 483 7.65 7.53 9.65
CA ARG A 483 7.92 6.08 9.85
C ARG A 483 6.68 5.29 10.22
N GLN A 484 5.64 5.97 10.69
CA GLN A 484 4.31 5.40 10.94
C GLN A 484 3.48 5.23 9.65
N MET A 485 3.92 5.75 8.50
CA MET A 485 3.25 5.50 7.21
C MET A 485 3.51 4.08 6.72
N GLY A 486 2.64 3.60 5.84
CA GLY A 486 2.70 2.27 5.24
C GLY A 486 1.83 1.22 5.92
N SER A 487 1.69 0.07 5.27
CA SER A 487 1.05 -1.10 5.87
C SER A 487 1.91 -1.63 7.02
N LYS A 488 1.33 -2.44 7.91
CA LYS A 488 2.09 -3.04 9.02
C LYS A 488 3.20 -3.93 8.48
N GLU A 489 2.92 -4.68 7.41
CA GLU A 489 3.89 -5.51 6.73
C GLU A 489 5.04 -4.68 6.14
N TYR A 490 4.72 -3.54 5.50
CA TYR A 490 5.74 -2.64 4.96
C TYR A 490 6.59 -2.02 6.08
N GLN A 491 5.97 -1.50 7.14
CA GLN A 491 6.70 -0.92 8.28
C GLN A 491 7.67 -1.90 8.93
N MET A 492 7.27 -3.16 9.08
CA MET A 492 8.14 -4.22 9.60
C MET A 492 9.33 -4.53 8.68
N GLN A 493 9.18 -4.32 7.37
CA GLN A 493 10.24 -4.55 6.37
C GLN A 493 11.14 -3.32 6.18
N SER A 494 10.55 -2.11 6.22
CA SER A 494 11.21 -0.84 5.90
C SER A 494 11.93 -0.20 7.09
N ASN A 495 11.53 -0.54 8.33
CA ASN A 495 12.22 -0.14 9.56
C ASN A 495 12.80 -1.39 10.23
N PRO A 496 13.87 -2.00 9.67
CA PRO A 496 14.48 -3.17 10.29
C PRO A 496 14.94 -2.82 11.70
N VAL A 497 14.77 -3.75 12.64
CA VAL A 497 15.26 -3.61 14.00
C VAL A 497 16.62 -4.29 14.04
N PRO A 498 17.75 -3.58 13.84
CA PRO A 498 19.04 -4.22 13.56
C PRO A 498 19.60 -4.97 14.77
N ILE A 499 19.27 -4.51 15.98
CA ILE A 499 19.81 -5.02 17.24
C ILE A 499 18.69 -5.64 18.08
N ALA A 500 18.94 -6.80 18.68
CA ALA A 500 18.07 -7.34 19.72
C ALA A 500 18.83 -7.72 20.99
N ILE A 501 18.13 -7.62 22.12
CA ILE A 501 18.57 -8.09 23.43
C ILE A 501 17.73 -9.32 23.80
N ILE A 502 18.40 -10.43 24.11
CA ILE A 502 17.74 -11.59 24.70
C ILE A 502 18.03 -11.60 26.20
N GLY A 503 16.98 -11.28 26.97
CA GLY A 503 17.01 -11.27 28.42
C GLY A 503 16.91 -12.67 29.00
N GLY A 504 17.71 -12.96 30.03
CA GLY A 504 17.63 -14.18 30.81
C GLY A 504 17.13 -13.90 32.23
N THR A 505 17.34 -14.88 33.11
CA THR A 505 17.15 -14.73 34.56
C THR A 505 17.94 -13.52 35.08
N GLY A 506 17.24 -12.48 35.56
CA GLY A 506 17.84 -11.21 36.02
C GLY A 506 17.62 -10.00 35.09
N LEU A 507 17.19 -10.21 33.84
CA LEU A 507 16.85 -9.15 32.89
C LEU A 507 15.57 -9.50 32.13
N SER A 508 14.41 -9.15 32.69
CA SER A 508 13.08 -9.48 32.13
C SER A 508 12.45 -8.37 31.29
N ALA A 509 12.95 -7.14 31.40
CA ALA A 509 12.57 -5.98 30.60
C ALA A 509 13.65 -4.89 30.67
N LEU A 510 13.64 -3.96 29.71
CA LEU A 510 14.48 -2.77 29.75
C LEU A 510 13.71 -1.59 30.37
N PRO A 511 14.31 -0.85 31.32
CA PRO A 511 13.64 0.23 32.03
C PRO A 511 13.56 1.52 31.20
N HIS A 512 12.51 2.32 31.40
CA HIS A 512 12.47 3.70 30.91
C HIS A 512 12.90 4.66 32.03
N PRO A 513 13.75 5.69 31.78
CA PRO A 513 14.66 5.94 30.64
C PRO A 513 16.00 5.17 30.73
N PRO A 514 16.82 5.07 29.65
CA PRO A 514 16.78 5.75 28.34
C PRO A 514 15.96 5.04 27.24
N PHE A 515 15.20 3.99 27.58
CA PHE A 515 14.40 3.22 26.62
C PHE A 515 12.96 3.70 26.57
N THR A 516 12.46 4.03 25.37
CA THR A 516 11.06 4.44 25.14
C THR A 516 10.32 3.33 24.38
N PRO A 517 9.20 2.79 24.89
CA PRO A 517 8.44 1.77 24.17
C PRO A 517 7.84 2.30 22.86
N LEU A 518 8.07 1.58 21.75
CA LEU A 518 7.48 1.87 20.44
C LEU A 518 6.34 0.90 20.09
N ALA A 519 6.55 -0.39 20.32
CA ALA A 519 5.55 -1.42 20.05
C ALA A 519 5.75 -2.67 20.91
N LEU A 520 4.70 -3.47 21.05
CA LEU A 520 4.76 -4.81 21.63
C LEU A 520 4.19 -5.80 20.63
N ILE A 521 5.04 -6.65 20.07
CA ILE A 521 4.66 -7.64 19.08
C ILE A 521 4.22 -8.90 19.83
N PRO A 522 2.94 -9.31 19.75
CA PRO A 522 2.49 -10.54 20.41
C PRO A 522 3.22 -11.75 19.82
N PRO A 523 3.32 -12.89 20.54
CA PRO A 523 3.94 -14.10 20.01
C PRO A 523 3.24 -14.53 18.71
N THR A 524 3.91 -14.32 17.58
CA THR A 524 3.39 -14.69 16.26
C THR A 524 3.87 -16.08 15.86
N PRO A 525 3.03 -16.92 15.23
CA PRO A 525 3.45 -18.24 14.77
C PRO A 525 4.64 -18.18 13.79
N THR A 526 5.69 -18.92 14.09
CA THR A 526 6.77 -19.26 13.16
C THR A 526 6.60 -20.70 12.68
N PRO A 527 7.29 -21.14 11.62
CA PRO A 527 7.27 -22.55 11.22
C PRO A 527 7.79 -23.52 12.31
N TRP A 528 8.46 -23.00 13.34
CA TRP A 528 8.98 -23.77 14.49
C TRP A 528 8.19 -23.55 15.79
N GLY A 529 7.04 -22.90 15.73
CA GLY A 529 6.18 -22.62 16.89
C GLY A 529 6.17 -21.16 17.32
N LEU A 530 5.71 -20.90 18.54
CA LEU A 530 5.62 -19.55 19.12
C LEU A 530 6.91 -19.16 19.84
N PRO A 531 7.34 -17.89 19.77
CA PRO A 531 8.39 -17.36 20.62
C PRO A 531 8.06 -17.44 22.11
N SER A 532 9.09 -17.41 22.96
CA SER A 532 8.97 -17.52 24.43
C SER A 532 8.22 -16.36 25.09
N SER A 533 8.15 -15.21 24.44
CA SER A 533 7.44 -14.02 24.94
C SER A 533 7.07 -13.08 23.80
N PRO A 534 6.16 -12.11 24.04
CA PRO A 534 6.00 -10.97 23.15
C PRO A 534 7.35 -10.24 22.97
N ILE A 535 7.63 -9.76 21.75
CA ILE A 535 8.86 -9.00 21.46
C ILE A 535 8.56 -7.52 21.66
N ALA A 536 9.25 -6.89 22.61
CA ALA A 536 9.15 -5.45 22.82
C ALA A 536 10.07 -4.70 21.85
N ILE A 537 9.53 -3.73 21.12
CA ILE A 537 10.29 -2.83 20.27
C ILE A 537 10.42 -1.50 21.00
N LEU A 538 11.66 -1.08 21.22
CA LEU A 538 11.99 0.09 22.03
C LEU A 538 12.88 1.04 21.21
N SER A 539 12.76 2.33 21.48
CA SER A 539 13.71 3.33 21.02
C SER A 539 14.71 3.61 22.13
N TYR A 540 15.99 3.48 21.84
CA TYR A 540 17.09 3.90 22.70
C TYR A 540 17.58 5.27 22.26
N THR A 541 17.66 6.21 23.21
CA THR A 541 18.24 7.54 22.98
C THR A 541 19.39 7.74 23.97
N PRO A 542 20.63 7.97 23.52
CA PRO A 542 21.76 8.22 24.42
C PRO A 542 21.51 9.44 25.33
N PRO A 543 21.93 9.40 26.61
CA PRO A 543 21.90 10.59 27.48
C PRO A 543 22.71 11.76 26.90
N SER A 544 22.22 13.00 27.10
CA SER A 544 22.62 14.21 26.34
C SER A 544 24.06 14.72 26.50
N THR A 545 24.96 13.97 27.15
CA THR A 545 26.37 14.37 27.30
C THR A 545 27.27 13.92 26.14
N ALA A 546 26.78 13.05 25.25
CA ALA A 546 27.42 12.75 23.98
C ALA A 546 26.96 13.77 22.92
N ALA A 547 27.54 14.97 22.98
CA ALA A 547 27.29 16.05 22.03
C ALA A 547 27.81 15.67 20.63
N ASN A 548 26.91 15.15 19.79
CA ASN A 548 26.72 15.47 18.38
C ASN A 548 25.87 14.37 17.73
N SER A 549 24.59 14.65 17.46
CA SER A 549 23.78 13.95 16.45
C SER A 549 23.76 12.40 16.57
N ALA A 550 22.94 11.84 17.46
CA ALA A 550 22.61 10.41 17.39
C ALA A 550 21.10 10.23 17.21
N LYS A 551 20.72 9.76 16.01
CA LYS A 551 19.37 9.27 15.69
C LYS A 551 18.95 8.22 16.74
N PRO A 552 17.68 8.18 17.18
CA PRO A 552 17.24 7.15 18.11
C PRO A 552 17.37 5.76 17.49
N THR A 553 18.04 4.83 18.19
CA THR A 553 18.23 3.45 17.75
C THR A 553 17.01 2.61 18.10
N VAL A 554 16.53 1.79 17.17
CA VAL A 554 15.43 0.84 17.43
C VAL A 554 16.03 -0.50 17.85
N VAL A 555 15.57 -1.01 19.00
CA VAL A 555 16.05 -2.27 19.59
C VAL A 555 14.88 -3.20 19.92
N ALA A 556 15.04 -4.48 19.64
CA ALA A 556 14.10 -5.52 20.05
C ALA A 556 14.52 -6.13 21.40
N PHE A 557 13.57 -6.47 22.25
CA PHE A 557 13.81 -7.20 23.49
C PHE A 557 12.92 -8.44 23.56
N LEU A 558 13.51 -9.58 23.88
CA LEU A 558 12.84 -10.88 24.04
C LEU A 558 13.25 -11.54 25.36
N ALA A 559 12.28 -11.96 26.18
CA ALA A 559 12.55 -12.71 27.41
C ALA A 559 12.72 -14.21 27.12
N ARG A 560 13.93 -14.74 27.32
CA ARG A 560 14.32 -16.14 27.03
C ARG A 560 13.44 -17.17 27.73
N HIS A 561 13.24 -17.00 29.04
CA HIS A 561 12.45 -17.91 29.87
C HIS A 561 10.96 -17.56 29.94
N GLY A 562 10.50 -16.63 29.07
CA GLY A 562 9.16 -16.05 29.13
C GLY A 562 9.03 -14.97 30.21
N LEU A 563 7.93 -14.21 30.16
CA LEU A 563 7.70 -13.05 31.03
C LEU A 563 7.61 -13.40 32.52
N HIS A 564 7.21 -14.62 32.84
CA HIS A 564 7.03 -15.12 34.20
C HIS A 564 8.05 -16.20 34.56
N HIS A 565 9.14 -16.33 33.78
CA HIS A 565 10.14 -17.37 33.95
C HIS A 565 9.51 -18.78 33.91
N GLN A 566 8.52 -18.98 33.05
CA GLN A 566 7.77 -20.22 32.97
C GLN A 566 8.44 -21.33 32.15
N TYR A 567 9.47 -21.02 31.35
CA TYR A 567 10.18 -22.02 30.55
C TYR A 567 11.48 -22.45 31.22
N ALA A 568 11.61 -23.75 31.52
CA ALA A 568 12.89 -24.32 31.92
C ALA A 568 13.91 -24.25 30.76
N PRO A 569 15.23 -24.34 31.02
CA PRO A 569 16.24 -24.21 29.98
C PRO A 569 16.08 -25.17 28.78
N HIS A 570 15.55 -26.37 29.00
CA HIS A 570 15.28 -27.35 27.94
C HIS A 570 13.93 -27.14 27.22
N GLU A 571 13.05 -26.27 27.74
CA GLU A 571 11.74 -25.95 27.16
C GLU A 571 11.74 -24.66 26.33
N ILE A 572 12.86 -23.92 26.33
CA ILE A 572 12.97 -22.67 25.57
C ILE A 572 12.77 -22.95 24.07
N PRO A 573 11.82 -22.27 23.40
CA PRO A 573 11.54 -22.44 21.98
C PRO A 573 12.58 -21.70 21.11
N ASN A 574 13.86 -22.10 21.21
CA ASN A 574 15.00 -21.39 20.62
C ASN A 574 14.86 -21.13 19.11
N ARG A 575 14.40 -22.11 18.33
CA ARG A 575 14.18 -21.92 16.87
C ARG A 575 13.12 -20.86 16.57
N ALA A 576 12.03 -20.83 17.34
CA ALA A 576 10.98 -19.84 17.16
C ALA A 576 11.47 -18.43 17.57
N ASN A 577 12.24 -18.33 18.64
CA ASN A 577 12.86 -17.08 19.10
C ASN A 577 13.77 -16.50 18.01
N VAL A 578 14.73 -17.29 17.52
CA VAL A 578 15.68 -16.86 16.48
C VAL A 578 14.95 -16.52 15.18
N ALA A 579 14.00 -17.36 14.76
CA ALA A 579 13.22 -17.15 13.54
C ALA A 579 12.39 -15.85 13.59
N ALA A 580 11.76 -15.55 14.74
CA ALA A 580 11.00 -14.33 14.92
C ALA A 580 11.90 -13.08 14.87
N LEU A 581 13.05 -13.11 15.54
CA LEU A 581 14.02 -12.01 15.49
C LEU A 581 14.59 -11.80 14.08
N LYS A 582 14.94 -12.88 13.37
CA LYS A 582 15.38 -12.81 11.97
C LYS A 582 14.32 -12.13 11.09
N LYS A 583 13.05 -12.46 11.28
CA LYS A 583 11.93 -11.88 10.52
C LYS A 583 11.74 -10.38 10.78
N LEU A 584 12.09 -9.90 11.98
CA LEU A 584 12.10 -8.46 12.32
C LEU A 584 13.29 -7.70 11.73
N GLY A 585 14.18 -8.39 11.00
CA GLY A 585 15.38 -7.78 10.41
C GLY A 585 16.57 -7.72 11.35
N VAL A 586 16.52 -8.38 12.51
CA VAL A 586 17.63 -8.41 13.47
C VAL A 586 18.87 -9.05 12.84
N LYS A 587 20.00 -8.37 13.01
CA LYS A 587 21.31 -8.76 12.50
C LYS A 587 22.30 -9.08 13.62
N SER A 588 22.19 -8.36 14.74
CA SER A 588 23.06 -8.54 15.90
C SER A 588 22.26 -8.73 17.18
N VAL A 589 22.66 -9.72 17.98
CA VAL A 589 21.96 -10.12 19.21
C VAL A 589 22.92 -10.17 20.39
N VAL A 590 22.54 -9.51 21.47
CA VAL A 590 23.24 -9.58 22.76
C VAL A 590 22.40 -10.37 23.76
N GLY A 591 22.89 -11.55 24.11
CA GLY A 591 22.28 -12.41 25.12
C GLY A 591 22.78 -12.08 26.53
N PHE A 592 21.92 -12.18 27.53
CA PHE A 592 22.31 -12.14 28.94
C PHE A 592 22.01 -13.48 29.59
N SER A 593 22.91 -14.01 30.42
CA SER A 593 22.63 -15.24 31.18
C SER A 593 23.28 -15.22 32.54
N ALA A 594 22.53 -15.66 33.57
CA ALA A 594 23.13 -16.09 34.83
C ALA A 594 23.96 -17.36 34.62
N VAL A 595 25.09 -17.46 35.32
CA VAL A 595 26.02 -18.60 35.26
C VAL A 595 26.64 -18.89 36.62
N GLY A 596 27.00 -20.15 36.85
CA GLY A 596 27.94 -20.51 37.91
C GLY A 596 29.38 -20.32 37.43
N SER A 597 30.28 -19.98 38.34
CA SER A 597 31.72 -19.89 38.08
C SER A 597 32.41 -21.22 38.34
N LEU A 598 33.23 -21.67 37.39
CA LEU A 598 34.09 -22.84 37.53
C LEU A 598 35.54 -22.45 37.84
N ARG A 599 35.83 -21.19 38.21
CA ARG A 599 37.18 -20.67 38.44
C ARG A 599 37.21 -19.68 39.60
N GLU A 600 38.29 -19.63 40.38
CA GLU A 600 38.34 -18.77 41.58
C GLU A 600 38.35 -17.28 41.19
N GLU A 601 39.03 -16.96 40.10
CA GLU A 601 39.22 -15.62 39.54
C GLU A 601 37.94 -14.99 38.97
N VAL A 602 36.94 -15.81 38.60
CA VAL A 602 35.61 -15.34 38.19
C VAL A 602 34.72 -15.36 39.42
N LYS A 603 34.62 -14.22 40.11
CA LYS A 603 33.92 -14.13 41.38
C LYS A 603 32.41 -13.97 41.16
N PRO A 604 31.55 -14.38 42.11
CA PRO A 604 30.15 -14.01 42.09
C PRO A 604 29.99 -12.50 41.90
N ARG A 605 29.07 -12.11 41.01
CA ARG A 605 28.81 -10.75 40.49
C ARG A 605 29.74 -10.24 39.39
N ASP A 606 30.84 -10.94 39.08
CA ASP A 606 31.64 -10.61 37.90
C ASP A 606 30.85 -10.89 36.61
N PHE A 607 31.22 -10.16 35.56
CA PHE A 607 30.64 -10.29 34.22
C PHE A 607 31.68 -10.91 33.29
N CYS A 608 31.28 -11.86 32.46
CA CYS A 608 32.15 -12.48 31.47
C CYS A 608 31.53 -12.37 30.08
N VAL A 609 32.30 -11.92 29.09
CA VAL A 609 31.90 -12.01 27.68
C VAL A 609 32.31 -13.37 27.15
N ALA A 610 31.35 -14.15 26.65
CA ALA A 610 31.61 -15.51 26.17
C ALA A 610 32.49 -15.50 24.91
N GLY A 611 33.57 -16.29 24.95
CA GLY A 611 34.48 -16.49 23.81
C GLY A 611 34.27 -17.82 23.09
N GLY A 612 33.89 -18.87 23.84
CA GLY A 612 33.69 -20.22 23.30
C GLY A 612 32.66 -21.01 24.11
N VAL A 613 32.16 -22.11 23.56
CA VAL A 613 31.16 -22.97 24.22
C VAL A 613 31.52 -24.45 24.13
N VAL A 614 31.35 -25.17 25.23
CA VAL A 614 31.35 -26.63 25.27
C VAL A 614 29.91 -27.09 25.45
N ASP A 615 29.42 -27.89 24.51
CA ASP A 615 28.09 -28.47 24.56
C ASP A 615 28.13 -29.81 25.33
N TRP A 616 27.60 -29.81 26.56
CA TRP A 616 27.47 -30.99 27.41
C TRP A 616 25.99 -31.31 27.69
N THR A 617 25.12 -31.01 26.72
CA THR A 617 23.70 -31.36 26.77
C THR A 617 23.50 -32.81 26.31
N LYS A 618 22.59 -33.56 26.95
CA LYS A 618 22.52 -35.02 26.83
C LYS A 618 21.66 -35.52 25.67
N GLY A 619 21.07 -34.61 24.88
CA GLY A 619 20.36 -34.93 23.64
C GLY A 619 19.41 -36.13 23.77
N VAL A 620 18.49 -36.12 24.73
CA VAL A 620 17.66 -37.30 25.02
C VAL A 620 16.54 -37.43 23.99
N SER A 621 16.59 -38.50 23.19
CA SER A 621 15.61 -38.84 22.15
C SER A 621 14.50 -39.74 22.68
N LEU A 622 13.23 -39.42 22.34
CA LEU A 622 12.18 -40.41 22.13
C LEU A 622 11.45 -40.12 20.82
N ARG A 623 11.40 -41.12 19.93
CA ARG A 623 10.58 -41.10 18.72
C ARG A 623 9.10 -41.23 19.07
N TYR A 624 8.28 -40.53 18.29
CA TYR A 624 6.81 -40.47 18.34
C TYR A 624 6.10 -41.82 18.15
N GLY A 625 5.07 -42.06 18.97
CA GLY A 625 3.89 -42.85 18.62
C GLY A 625 2.82 -41.94 17.97
N LYS A 626 2.03 -42.49 17.05
CA LYS A 626 1.10 -41.84 16.10
C LYS A 626 -0.07 -41.01 16.68
N GLN A 627 -0.07 -40.58 17.95
CA GLN A 627 -1.23 -39.89 18.53
C GLN A 627 -0.93 -38.46 18.97
N GLN A 628 -1.73 -37.57 18.38
CA GLN A 628 -1.65 -36.12 18.35
C GLN A 628 -2.26 -35.52 19.63
N SER A 629 -1.65 -35.81 20.78
CA SER A 629 -1.93 -35.09 22.02
C SER A 629 -0.61 -34.72 22.71
N LEU A 630 -0.53 -33.45 23.14
CA LEU A 630 0.63 -32.81 23.75
C LEU A 630 1.40 -33.76 24.68
N ARG A 631 2.61 -34.15 24.26
CA ARG A 631 3.68 -34.54 25.18
C ARG A 631 4.90 -33.72 24.82
N VAL A 632 5.30 -32.85 25.75
CA VAL A 632 6.59 -32.14 25.73
C VAL A 632 7.67 -33.22 25.70
N SER A 633 8.18 -33.52 24.50
CA SER A 633 9.32 -34.41 24.31
C SER A 633 10.55 -33.53 24.48
N ALA A 634 11.35 -33.80 25.52
CA ALA A 634 12.49 -32.99 25.98
C ALA A 634 13.70 -33.01 25.03
N VAL A 635 13.48 -32.79 23.73
CA VAL A 635 14.54 -32.56 22.74
C VAL A 635 14.69 -31.05 22.58
N ARG A 636 15.88 -30.51 22.85
CA ARG A 636 16.23 -29.15 22.40
C ARG A 636 16.53 -29.21 20.90
N PRO A 637 15.67 -28.68 20.01
CA PRO A 637 15.96 -28.76 18.60
C PRO A 637 17.15 -27.86 18.25
N TRP A 638 18.20 -28.43 17.66
CA TRP A 638 19.51 -27.79 17.57
C TRP A 638 19.87 -27.21 16.20
N THR A 639 19.00 -27.38 15.18
CA THR A 639 19.27 -26.90 13.82
C THR A 639 18.00 -26.46 13.08
N PHE A 640 18.15 -25.53 12.15
CA PHE A 640 17.19 -25.18 11.10
C PHE A 640 17.27 -26.10 9.88
N PHE A 641 18.38 -26.82 9.71
CA PHE A 641 18.65 -27.65 8.54
C PHE A 641 18.30 -29.12 8.82
N GLU A 642 16.99 -29.41 8.74
CA GLU A 642 16.42 -30.76 8.87
C GLU A 642 15.30 -31.00 7.85
N GLY A 643 14.69 -32.19 7.85
CA GLY A 643 13.49 -32.47 7.03
C GLY A 643 13.76 -32.60 5.52
N GLY A 644 14.95 -33.03 5.13
CA GLY A 644 15.36 -33.15 3.73
C GLY A 644 16.21 -31.97 3.23
N MET A 645 16.68 -31.09 4.14
CA MET A 645 17.66 -30.04 3.85
C MET A 645 18.77 -30.10 4.91
N VAL A 646 19.93 -30.66 4.58
CA VAL A 646 21.10 -30.74 5.48
C VAL A 646 22.05 -29.57 5.22
N GLY A 647 22.50 -28.91 6.29
CA GLY A 647 23.46 -27.82 6.23
C GLY A 647 24.67 -28.10 7.10
N HIS A 648 25.87 -27.93 6.56
CA HIS A 648 27.11 -27.92 7.35
C HIS A 648 27.61 -26.48 7.50
N VAL A 649 27.18 -25.82 8.58
CA VAL A 649 27.66 -24.48 8.95
C VAL A 649 28.82 -24.63 9.93
N SER A 650 29.87 -23.83 9.76
CA SER A 650 30.98 -23.81 10.72
C SER A 650 30.52 -23.16 12.03
N ILE A 651 30.64 -23.91 13.13
CA ILE A 651 30.27 -23.49 14.49
C ILE A 651 31.53 -23.38 15.39
N ALA A 652 32.74 -23.37 14.80
CA ALA A 652 33.99 -23.35 15.55
C ALA A 652 33.99 -22.25 16.63
N ASP A 653 33.58 -21.04 16.24
CA ASP A 653 33.42 -19.88 17.13
C ASP A 653 31.98 -19.36 17.01
N PRO A 654 31.03 -19.87 17.83
CA PRO A 654 29.61 -19.53 17.68
C PRO A 654 29.29 -18.10 18.14
N PHE A 655 30.09 -17.55 19.06
CA PHE A 655 30.02 -16.15 19.44
C PHE A 655 30.75 -15.28 18.41
N ASP A 656 30.18 -14.13 18.04
CA ASP A 656 30.81 -13.20 17.11
C ASP A 656 31.90 -12.39 17.83
N GLY A 657 33.14 -12.52 17.39
CA GLY A 657 34.29 -11.87 18.03
C GLY A 657 34.24 -10.35 17.98
N GLN A 658 33.75 -9.74 16.89
CA GLN A 658 33.68 -8.28 16.78
C GLN A 658 32.61 -7.71 17.72
N LEU A 659 31.46 -8.37 17.80
CA LEU A 659 30.39 -8.02 18.73
C LEU A 659 30.81 -8.24 20.18
N SER A 660 31.49 -9.35 20.48
CA SER A 660 32.06 -9.63 21.82
C SER A 660 33.08 -8.57 22.23
N ASP A 661 33.97 -8.15 21.33
CA ASP A 661 34.95 -7.09 21.61
C ASP A 661 34.27 -5.73 21.84
N ALA A 662 33.24 -5.40 21.05
CA ALA A 662 32.45 -4.18 21.24
C ALA A 662 31.76 -4.19 22.61
N ILE A 663 31.17 -5.33 22.99
CA ILE A 663 30.54 -5.51 24.30
C ILE A 663 31.57 -5.32 25.42
N TYR A 664 32.70 -6.02 25.35
CA TYR A 664 33.75 -5.95 26.37
C TYR A 664 34.23 -4.50 26.55
N LYS A 665 34.55 -3.81 25.45
CA LYS A 665 34.94 -2.39 25.48
C LYS A 665 33.87 -1.52 26.11
N ALA A 666 32.60 -1.75 25.78
CA ALA A 666 31.50 -0.96 26.29
C ALA A 666 31.31 -1.11 27.81
N ILE A 667 31.36 -2.34 28.33
CA ILE A 667 31.06 -2.64 29.74
C ILE A 667 32.26 -2.48 30.67
N ASN A 668 33.49 -2.62 30.15
CA ASN A 668 34.73 -2.45 30.93
C ASN A 668 35.11 -0.97 31.15
N ARG A 669 34.30 -0.01 30.66
CA ARG A 669 34.51 1.41 30.92
C ARG A 669 34.30 1.73 32.41
N PRO A 670 35.15 2.59 33.01
CA PRO A 670 34.97 3.02 34.39
C PRO A 670 33.57 3.61 34.62
N GLY A 671 32.89 3.16 35.68
CA GLY A 671 31.58 3.68 36.09
C GLY A 671 30.36 3.02 35.43
N VAL A 672 30.53 2.06 34.52
CA VAL A 672 29.39 1.32 33.93
C VAL A 672 28.80 0.32 34.92
N LEU A 673 29.64 -0.53 35.53
CA LEU A 673 29.22 -1.48 36.55
C LEU A 673 29.44 -0.90 37.95
N GLU A 674 28.47 -1.06 38.84
CA GLU A 674 28.54 -0.64 40.24
C GLU A 674 28.77 -1.82 41.20
N GLY A 675 29.77 -1.66 42.06
CA GLY A 675 30.14 -2.63 43.10
C GLY A 675 31.64 -2.58 43.40
N GLU A 676 32.02 -3.01 44.60
CA GLU A 676 33.45 -3.11 44.97
C GLU A 676 34.12 -4.28 44.24
N ASN A 677 35.28 -4.03 43.64
CA ASN A 677 36.16 -5.04 43.02
C ASN A 677 35.51 -5.93 41.94
N LEU A 678 34.50 -5.44 41.22
CA LEU A 678 33.91 -6.15 40.08
C LEU A 678 34.87 -6.18 38.89
N THR A 679 35.03 -7.36 38.29
CA THR A 679 35.88 -7.56 37.12
C THR A 679 35.04 -7.97 35.91
N VAL A 680 35.37 -7.43 34.74
CA VAL A 680 34.85 -7.90 33.46
C VAL A 680 35.89 -8.80 32.81
N HIS A 681 35.55 -10.07 32.61
CA HIS A 681 36.39 -11.06 31.94
C HIS A 681 36.03 -11.14 30.45
N ASN A 682 37.02 -11.31 29.57
CA ASN A 682 36.80 -11.42 28.12
C ASN A 682 37.29 -12.77 27.59
N GLY A 683 36.52 -13.36 26.67
CA GLY A 683 36.92 -14.57 25.95
C GLY A 683 36.76 -15.87 26.75
N ASN A 684 35.97 -15.88 27.83
CA ASN A 684 35.83 -17.05 28.68
C ASN A 684 35.07 -18.19 27.96
N THR A 685 35.50 -19.43 28.19
CA THR A 685 34.81 -20.63 27.68
C THR A 685 33.67 -21.01 28.64
N VAL A 686 32.46 -21.18 28.10
CA VAL A 686 31.28 -21.61 28.87
C VAL A 686 30.91 -23.06 28.56
N ILE A 687 30.69 -23.88 29.59
CA ILE A 687 30.09 -25.21 29.40
C ILE A 687 28.58 -25.13 29.56
N CYS A 688 27.83 -25.62 28.58
CA CYS A 688 26.38 -25.71 28.65
C CYS A 688 25.96 -27.13 29.03
N ILE A 689 25.33 -27.29 30.20
CA ILE A 689 24.80 -28.56 30.69
C ILE A 689 23.27 -28.61 30.58
N GLU A 690 22.67 -29.75 30.92
CA GLU A 690 21.22 -29.82 31.08
C GLU A 690 20.74 -29.08 32.32
N GLY A 691 19.72 -28.26 32.16
CA GLY A 691 18.96 -27.66 33.26
C GLY A 691 17.60 -28.34 33.46
N PRO A 692 16.91 -28.08 34.58
CA PRO A 692 17.14 -26.98 35.51
C PRO A 692 17.98 -27.34 36.76
N GLN A 693 18.42 -28.58 36.90
CA GLN A 693 19.14 -29.02 38.09
C GLN A 693 20.57 -28.47 38.10
N PHE A 694 21.03 -28.01 39.27
CA PHE A 694 22.43 -27.65 39.48
C PHE A 694 23.33 -28.89 39.44
N SER A 695 24.59 -28.69 39.08
CA SER A 695 25.60 -29.74 39.04
C SER A 695 25.83 -30.34 40.42
N THR A 696 26.09 -31.64 40.48
CA THR A 696 26.75 -32.24 41.64
C THR A 696 28.19 -31.71 41.73
N ARG A 697 28.76 -31.73 42.94
CA ARG A 697 30.17 -31.33 43.15
C ARG A 697 31.15 -32.08 42.24
N ASN A 698 30.94 -33.38 42.04
CA ASN A 698 31.80 -34.19 41.18
C ASN A 698 31.68 -33.81 39.71
N GLU A 699 30.48 -33.43 39.24
CA GLU A 699 30.29 -32.88 37.89
C GLU A 699 31.05 -31.56 37.74
N SER A 700 30.93 -30.62 38.70
CA SER A 700 31.67 -29.36 38.67
C SER A 700 33.18 -29.56 38.62
N LEU A 701 33.72 -30.49 39.43
CA LEU A 701 35.14 -30.85 39.42
C LEU A 701 35.57 -31.50 38.10
N MET A 702 34.72 -32.33 37.50
CA MET A 702 34.95 -32.91 36.18
C MET A 702 34.98 -31.84 35.08
N TYR A 703 34.04 -30.90 35.07
CA TYR A 703 34.03 -29.83 34.06
C TYR A 703 35.27 -28.95 34.13
N ARG A 704 35.79 -28.70 35.34
CA ARG A 704 37.05 -27.97 35.55
C ARG A 704 38.28 -28.68 34.98
N SER A 705 38.25 -30.01 34.92
CA SER A 705 39.38 -30.83 34.45
C SER A 705 39.43 -30.99 32.92
N PHE A 706 38.42 -30.51 32.18
CA PHE A 706 38.44 -30.52 30.73
C PHE A 706 39.55 -29.63 30.17
N ALA A 707 40.42 -30.22 29.36
CA ALA A 707 41.53 -29.54 28.69
C ALA A 707 41.02 -28.70 27.52
N THR A 708 40.69 -27.43 27.81
CA THR A 708 40.26 -26.42 26.84
C THR A 708 41.20 -25.22 26.92
N GLU A 709 41.39 -24.54 25.80
CA GLU A 709 42.19 -23.31 25.72
C GLU A 709 41.35 -22.23 25.03
N PRO A 710 40.90 -21.17 25.74
CA PRO A 710 41.06 -20.94 27.18
C PRO A 710 40.23 -21.92 28.03
N PRO A 711 40.59 -22.12 29.32
CA PRO A 711 39.91 -23.07 30.19
C PRO A 711 38.45 -22.71 30.43
N ILE A 712 37.60 -23.74 30.62
CA ILE A 712 36.20 -23.55 30.99
C ILE A 712 36.11 -22.72 32.27
N SER A 713 35.47 -21.55 32.17
CA SER A 713 35.39 -20.56 33.24
C SER A 713 34.00 -20.44 33.85
N CYS A 714 32.96 -20.68 33.05
CA CYS A 714 31.56 -20.55 33.47
C CYS A 714 30.75 -21.80 33.10
N ILE A 715 29.71 -22.08 33.89
CA ILE A 715 28.72 -23.12 33.62
C ILE A 715 27.34 -22.51 33.38
N ASN A 716 26.66 -23.00 32.36
CA ASN A 716 25.40 -22.46 31.85
C ASN A 716 24.41 -23.59 31.50
N MET A 717 23.14 -23.24 31.28
CA MET A 717 22.10 -24.21 30.91
C MET A 717 21.31 -23.83 29.66
N SER A 718 21.53 -22.66 29.05
CA SER A 718 20.71 -22.09 27.97
C SER A 718 21.48 -21.65 26.71
N ALA A 719 22.81 -21.55 26.78
CA ALA A 719 23.66 -21.06 25.69
C ALA A 719 23.55 -21.96 24.44
N VAL A 720 23.30 -23.25 24.64
CA VAL A 720 23.05 -24.23 23.58
C VAL A 720 21.57 -24.68 23.63
N PRO A 721 20.85 -24.70 22.49
CA PRO A 721 21.32 -24.47 21.12
C PRO A 721 21.29 -22.99 20.65
N GLU A 722 20.98 -22.04 21.52
CA GLU A 722 20.79 -20.61 21.17
C GLU A 722 21.92 -20.05 20.28
N CYS A 723 23.19 -20.17 20.69
CA CYS A 723 24.33 -19.63 19.96
C CYS A 723 24.53 -20.30 18.58
N LYS A 724 24.24 -21.60 18.48
CA LYS A 724 24.37 -22.37 17.23
C LYS A 724 23.31 -21.94 16.22
N LEU A 725 22.07 -21.76 16.68
CA LEU A 725 20.95 -21.35 15.84
C LEU A 725 21.10 -19.92 15.32
N PHE A 726 21.64 -18.99 16.11
CA PHE A 726 21.96 -17.65 15.60
C PHE A 726 23.00 -17.69 14.49
N ARG A 727 24.04 -18.53 14.64
CA ARG A 727 25.04 -18.73 13.61
C ARG A 727 24.42 -19.30 12.33
N GLU A 728 23.61 -20.34 12.43
CA GLU A 728 22.90 -20.90 11.27
C GLU A 728 22.01 -19.87 10.58
N ALA A 729 21.32 -19.03 11.36
CA ALA A 729 20.45 -17.96 10.87
C ALA A 729 21.22 -16.74 10.32
N GLU A 730 22.55 -16.77 10.24
CA GLU A 730 23.37 -15.65 9.74
C GLU A 730 23.10 -14.35 10.54
N ILE A 731 23.13 -14.48 11.87
CA ILE A 731 22.98 -13.39 12.85
C ILE A 731 24.23 -13.39 13.74
N ALA A 732 24.84 -12.21 13.94
CA ALA A 732 25.92 -12.05 14.90
C ALA A 732 25.36 -12.18 16.33
N TYR A 733 25.95 -13.03 17.15
CA TYR A 733 25.47 -13.28 18.52
C TYR A 733 26.64 -13.27 19.50
N ALA A 734 26.46 -12.59 20.62
CA ALA A 734 27.40 -12.59 21.74
C ALA A 734 26.62 -12.68 23.05
N SER A 735 27.23 -13.26 24.09
CA SER A 735 26.56 -13.50 25.37
C SER A 735 27.35 -12.93 26.54
N ILE A 736 26.66 -12.16 27.37
CA ILE A 736 27.15 -11.63 28.63
C ILE A 736 26.70 -12.57 29.75
N LEU A 737 27.68 -13.21 30.37
CA LEU A 737 27.52 -14.18 31.44
C LEU A 737 27.69 -13.46 32.79
N MET A 738 26.70 -13.56 33.66
CA MET A 738 26.68 -12.92 34.97
C MET A 738 26.90 -13.98 36.03
N SER A 739 28.06 -13.99 36.68
CA SER A 739 28.37 -14.97 37.72
C SER A 739 27.46 -14.77 38.93
N THR A 740 26.79 -15.83 39.38
CA THR A 740 25.94 -15.81 40.59
C THR A 740 26.55 -16.55 41.76
N ASP A 741 27.45 -17.49 41.51
CA ASP A 741 27.98 -18.41 42.51
C ASP A 741 29.23 -19.12 41.93
N TYR A 742 29.92 -19.93 42.75
CA TYR A 742 31.05 -20.76 42.33
C TYR A 742 30.63 -22.19 41.95
N ASP A 743 29.39 -22.41 41.52
CA ASP A 743 28.83 -23.74 41.30
C ASP A 743 29.07 -24.66 42.53
N SER A 744 29.00 -25.98 42.37
CA SER A 744 29.12 -26.93 43.49
C SER A 744 30.56 -27.31 43.89
N TRP A 745 31.61 -26.75 43.26
CA TRP A 745 33.01 -27.17 43.48
C TRP A 745 33.69 -26.51 44.68
N HIS A 746 33.27 -25.30 45.07
CA HIS A 746 33.96 -24.51 46.09
C HIS A 746 33.67 -25.03 47.50
N SER A 747 34.72 -25.21 48.31
CA SER A 747 34.67 -25.94 49.58
C SER A 747 34.05 -25.17 50.75
N THR A 748 33.85 -23.85 50.60
CA THR A 748 33.27 -23.02 51.67
C THR A 748 31.74 -22.89 51.61
N ASN A 749 31.09 -23.48 50.60
CA ASN A 749 29.63 -23.44 50.43
C ASN A 749 28.97 -24.79 50.80
N GLU A 750 27.85 -24.75 51.51
CA GLU A 750 26.98 -25.92 51.81
C GLU A 750 26.27 -26.52 50.56
N GLY A 751 26.73 -26.19 49.35
CA GLY A 751 26.03 -26.40 48.07
C GLY A 751 25.38 -25.11 47.56
N VAL A 752 25.07 -25.04 46.27
CA VAL A 752 24.39 -23.88 45.68
C VAL A 752 22.92 -23.87 46.12
N SER A 753 22.47 -22.80 46.77
CA SER A 753 21.06 -22.59 47.14
C SER A 753 20.39 -21.54 46.26
N VAL A 754 19.07 -21.64 46.11
CA VAL A 754 18.28 -20.70 45.32
C VAL A 754 18.34 -19.30 45.94
N GLU A 755 18.38 -19.18 47.27
CA GLU A 755 18.42 -17.92 47.99
C GLU A 755 19.71 -17.12 47.67
N MET A 756 20.86 -17.79 47.63
CA MET A 756 22.15 -17.19 47.27
C MET A 756 22.12 -16.65 45.84
N VAL A 757 21.66 -17.48 44.90
CA VAL A 757 21.57 -17.14 43.48
C VAL A 757 20.64 -15.95 43.27
N MET A 758 19.46 -15.96 43.90
CA MET A 758 18.49 -14.87 43.80
C MET A 758 19.02 -13.55 44.37
N GLY A 759 19.79 -13.58 45.48
CA GLY A 759 20.42 -12.39 46.05
C GLY A 759 21.39 -11.71 45.09
N HIS A 760 22.31 -12.49 44.50
CA HIS A 760 23.25 -11.95 43.51
C HIS A 760 22.57 -11.57 42.19
N MET A 761 21.52 -12.27 41.78
CA MET A 761 20.74 -11.94 40.58
C MET A 761 20.11 -10.55 40.64
N VAL A 762 19.60 -10.10 41.79
CA VAL A 762 19.01 -8.75 41.91
C VAL A 762 20.09 -7.69 41.65
N ALA A 763 21.27 -7.83 42.26
CA ALA A 763 22.40 -6.94 42.03
C ALA A 763 22.90 -7.00 40.57
N ASN A 764 23.00 -8.21 40.01
CA ASN A 764 23.39 -8.41 38.62
C ASN A 764 22.37 -7.82 37.64
N GLY A 765 21.07 -7.84 37.98
CA GLY A 765 20.01 -7.28 37.13
C GLY A 765 20.13 -5.77 36.94
N GLU A 766 20.50 -5.02 37.98
CA GLU A 766 20.76 -3.58 37.85
C GLU A 766 22.00 -3.28 37.00
N ASN A 767 23.09 -4.03 37.22
CA ASN A 767 24.29 -3.93 36.39
C ASN A 767 24.03 -4.40 34.94
N ALA A 768 23.15 -5.36 34.72
CA ALA A 768 22.76 -5.80 33.39
C ALA A 768 22.05 -4.68 32.61
N LYS A 769 21.12 -3.96 33.24
CA LYS A 769 20.44 -2.81 32.62
C LYS A 769 21.44 -1.72 32.21
N ARG A 770 22.42 -1.43 33.07
CA ARG A 770 23.51 -0.48 32.78
C ARG A 770 24.40 -0.96 31.64
N ALA A 771 24.77 -2.24 31.65
CA ALA A 771 25.54 -2.87 30.59
C ALA A 771 24.81 -2.80 29.25
N VAL A 772 23.50 -3.07 29.20
CA VAL A 772 22.70 -2.91 27.97
C VAL A 772 22.78 -1.48 27.45
N ALA A 773 22.58 -0.48 28.32
CA ALA A 773 22.64 0.92 27.90
C ALA A 773 24.03 1.30 27.37
N ALA A 774 25.11 0.82 27.99
CA ALA A 774 26.48 1.07 27.55
C ALA A 774 26.83 0.35 26.22
N VAL A 775 26.34 -0.88 26.03
CA VAL A 775 26.53 -1.65 24.79
C VAL A 775 25.78 -0.99 23.64
N LEU A 776 24.53 -0.57 23.86
CA LEU A 776 23.76 0.11 22.82
C LEU A 776 24.32 1.50 22.50
N GLU A 777 24.90 2.20 23.48
CA GLU A 777 25.67 3.43 23.21
C GLU A 777 26.84 3.15 22.25
N GLU A 778 27.55 2.02 22.41
CA GLU A 778 28.65 1.65 21.53
C GLU A 778 28.16 1.25 20.13
N LEU A 779 27.15 0.38 20.05
CA LEU A 779 26.61 -0.13 18.79
C LEU A 779 25.86 0.93 17.99
N SER A 780 25.25 1.92 18.65
CA SER A 780 24.53 3.02 17.97
C SER A 780 25.44 4.05 17.31
N LYS A 781 26.76 4.01 17.56
CA LYS A 781 27.72 4.90 16.87
C LYS A 781 27.79 4.64 15.37
N ASP A 782 27.55 3.40 14.95
CA ASP A 782 27.59 2.98 13.55
C ASP A 782 26.60 1.82 13.33
N GLU A 783 25.31 2.16 13.22
CA GLU A 783 24.25 1.17 12.99
C GLU A 783 24.37 0.47 11.63
N GLU A 784 25.00 1.11 10.65
CA GLU A 784 25.22 0.54 9.30
C GLU A 784 26.57 -0.19 9.19
N GLY A 785 27.40 -0.09 10.22
CA GLY A 785 28.71 -0.72 10.30
C GLY A 785 28.66 -2.24 10.28
N GLU A 786 29.80 -2.85 9.92
CA GLU A 786 29.95 -4.29 9.73
C GLU A 786 29.49 -5.13 10.94
N VAL A 787 29.70 -4.61 12.16
CA VAL A 787 29.36 -5.28 13.43
C VAL A 787 27.86 -5.34 13.66
N VAL A 788 27.13 -4.25 13.42
CA VAL A 788 25.68 -4.19 13.63
C VAL A 788 24.94 -4.88 12.50
N GLN A 789 25.41 -4.75 11.26
CA GLN A 789 24.80 -5.39 10.09
C GLN A 789 25.18 -6.86 9.92
N ALA A 790 26.11 -7.38 10.73
CA ALA A 790 26.58 -8.76 10.68
C ALA A 790 27.07 -9.17 9.27
N GLN A 791 27.69 -8.23 8.54
CA GLN A 791 28.04 -8.42 7.12
C GLN A 791 28.89 -9.67 6.87
N ARG A 792 29.80 -9.98 7.79
CA ARG A 792 30.65 -11.18 7.73
C ARG A 792 29.87 -12.50 7.64
N TRP A 793 28.67 -12.56 8.23
CA TRP A 793 27.85 -13.77 8.27
C TRP A 793 26.85 -13.86 7.11
N TYR A 794 26.67 -12.78 6.36
CA TYR A 794 25.72 -12.73 5.26
C TYR A 794 26.00 -13.83 4.23
N LYS A 795 24.98 -14.64 3.92
CA LYS A 795 25.03 -15.78 2.98
C LYS A 795 26.05 -16.88 3.33
N GLN A 796 26.69 -16.87 4.51
CA GLN A 796 27.66 -17.92 4.85
C GLN A 796 27.05 -19.31 4.98
N SER A 797 25.82 -19.42 5.49
CA SER A 797 25.15 -20.72 5.65
C SER A 797 24.75 -21.31 4.29
N ARG A 798 24.62 -20.47 3.27
CA ARG A 798 24.12 -20.83 1.95
C ARG A 798 24.93 -21.91 1.27
N GLY A 799 26.25 -21.73 1.16
CA GLY A 799 27.13 -22.68 0.46
C GLY A 799 27.06 -24.08 1.08
N GLY A 800 27.09 -24.13 2.42
CA GLY A 800 27.01 -25.35 3.21
C GLY A 800 25.65 -26.05 3.20
N VAL A 801 24.59 -25.40 2.69
CA VAL A 801 23.23 -25.98 2.59
C VAL A 801 22.89 -26.28 1.13
N MET A 802 22.99 -25.27 0.26
CA MET A 802 22.53 -25.36 -1.13
C MET A 802 23.48 -26.16 -2.02
N GLY A 803 24.77 -26.21 -1.69
CA GLY A 803 25.78 -26.97 -2.44
C GLY A 803 25.70 -28.48 -2.25
N LEU A 804 25.02 -28.96 -1.20
CA LEU A 804 25.00 -30.37 -0.82
C LEU A 804 23.82 -31.17 -1.41
N HIS A 805 22.75 -30.50 -1.84
CA HIS A 805 21.52 -31.18 -2.28
C HIS A 805 21.19 -30.89 -3.74
N LYS A 806 21.06 -31.97 -4.51
CA LYS A 806 20.34 -31.94 -5.79
C LYS A 806 18.88 -31.56 -5.52
N ARG A 807 18.24 -30.86 -6.47
CA ARG A 807 16.85 -30.39 -6.32
C ARG A 807 15.89 -31.52 -5.92
N ASP A 808 16.05 -32.71 -6.48
CA ASP A 808 15.19 -33.88 -6.24
C ASP A 808 15.25 -34.43 -4.80
N GLY A 809 16.30 -34.10 -4.02
CA GLY A 809 16.47 -34.57 -2.65
C GLY A 809 15.94 -33.61 -1.58
N ARG A 810 15.45 -32.44 -1.98
CA ARG A 810 15.02 -31.38 -1.07
C ARG A 810 13.58 -31.64 -0.63
N GLY A 811 13.34 -31.72 0.67
CA GLY A 811 11.98 -31.83 1.20
C GLY A 811 11.20 -30.52 1.03
N ASP A 812 10.00 -30.57 0.45
CA ASP A 812 9.20 -29.37 0.14
C ASP A 812 8.94 -28.50 1.38
N GLU A 813 8.55 -29.12 2.50
CA GLU A 813 8.30 -28.43 3.76
C GLU A 813 9.58 -27.75 4.31
N ALA A 814 10.73 -28.41 4.17
CA ALA A 814 12.00 -27.83 4.59
C ALA A 814 12.40 -26.63 3.71
N VAL A 815 12.17 -26.70 2.40
CA VAL A 815 12.39 -25.58 1.48
C VAL A 815 11.47 -24.41 1.84
N GLU A 816 10.20 -24.65 2.15
CA GLU A 816 9.27 -23.59 2.57
C GLU A 816 9.70 -22.94 3.91
N ARG A 817 10.17 -23.74 4.88
CA ARG A 817 10.71 -23.21 6.15
C ARG A 817 11.94 -22.34 5.92
N LEU A 818 12.87 -22.77 5.07
CA LEU A 818 14.07 -21.99 4.75
C LEU A 818 13.74 -20.74 3.92
N ARG A 819 12.82 -20.84 2.96
CA ARG A 819 12.26 -19.70 2.23
C ARG A 819 11.67 -18.67 3.19
N TRP A 820 10.95 -19.13 4.21
CA TRP A 820 10.38 -18.26 5.23
C TRP A 820 11.46 -17.52 6.03
N LEU A 821 12.55 -18.22 6.39
CA LEU A 821 13.63 -17.70 7.25
C LEU A 821 14.61 -16.79 6.51
N PHE A 822 14.99 -17.14 5.27
CA PHE A 822 16.03 -16.46 4.50
C PHE A 822 15.52 -15.68 3.28
N GLY A 823 14.29 -15.90 2.83
CA GLY A 823 13.74 -15.31 1.60
C GLY A 823 14.03 -16.11 0.32
N GLU A 824 13.44 -15.69 -0.80
CA GLU A 824 13.55 -16.40 -2.09
C GLU A 824 14.94 -16.26 -2.72
N GLU A 825 15.55 -15.08 -2.62
CA GLU A 825 16.86 -14.76 -3.22
C GLU A 825 17.97 -15.67 -2.69
N TRP A 826 17.93 -15.98 -1.40
CA TRP A 826 18.87 -16.93 -0.78
C TRP A 826 18.78 -18.32 -1.42
N LEU A 827 17.61 -18.71 -1.95
CA LEU A 827 17.39 -20.01 -2.59
C LEU A 827 17.70 -20.02 -4.10
N THR A 828 17.67 -18.88 -4.80
CA THR A 828 17.62 -18.82 -6.28
C THR A 828 18.90 -18.39 -6.99
N GLU A 829 19.80 -17.63 -6.35
CA GLU A 829 21.06 -17.23 -7.03
C GLU A 829 21.91 -18.44 -7.43
N GLU A 830 22.39 -18.51 -8.66
CA GLU A 830 23.34 -19.55 -9.05
C GLU A 830 24.57 -19.49 -8.14
N ALA A 831 25.09 -20.67 -7.73
CA ALA A 831 26.25 -20.76 -6.86
C ALA A 831 27.38 -19.84 -7.37
N PRO A 832 28.14 -19.15 -6.49
CA PRO A 832 29.33 -18.44 -6.93
C PRO A 832 30.19 -19.46 -7.69
N LYS A 833 30.50 -19.15 -8.96
CA LYS A 833 31.36 -20.00 -9.78
C LYS A 833 32.66 -20.21 -9.00
N ALA A 834 32.99 -21.49 -8.81
CA ALA A 834 34.14 -21.97 -8.05
C ALA A 834 35.47 -21.39 -8.53
#